data_AF-A0A5M9K4T8-F1
#
_entry.id   AF-A0A5M9K4T8-F1
#
_cell.length_a   1.000
_cell.length_b   1.000
_cell.length_c   1.000
_cell.angle_alpha   90.00
_cell.angle_beta   90.00
_cell.angle_gamma   90.00
#
_symmetry.space_group_name_H-M   'P 1'
#
loop_
_entity.id
_entity.type
_entity.pdbx_description
1 polymer ?
#
loop_
_entity_poly.entity_id
_entity_poly.type
_entity_poly.pdbx_seq_one_letter_code
_entity_poly.pdbx_strand_id
1 'polypeptide(L)'
;MAISATNDYATPSGYTSDNHTTSYNNAASNGGDASLFVVRVESRAALVTFSKGNIHNPFNQSKMQELEALVKRLDADDAVGCIVLTGGEGRSFSAGGDFHETSKFNGGDEVRAWIDNFTNLYTTVAGISKPVIAAIDGYAIGLGLQIALCCDYRIGSEECQLVMPELKVGIACNFGGFMLEAVVGRTVMQNMLFTSEKWNAQSSLRDGLLHEVVPSKNLVTRALERAQAIGSWQSTAVQGTRPHINSTFIKGVVAIGEEAKRAHCNNFAAGNAQVKMKQIITKSQKKGPSWILIANKPIPSLEKSLQKKKDSGVLIYGQGAALFSDAYSWLDDNAALRQFPEWATSIEVRGELVRLRTGVMNDPPLYVVRNPETNAWALGTDTFTLNCARSQWGLPVDFADPTSKDGDGWNFAIEQHNDPIQAGLNPQVNDFKEAGLTFVSSLQKAVSEMTEGVESVACLLSGGIDSGAVTAFAVRQGLKVTAYSAGSPWGNEHDEAAELTKYLGIPHVRVDFSAEDLYAAIPESIRGLGTAERDRVDILLTITAMMRSGIIKEQHILTGLGSDLLNLGLPPDSSETEALLRDIVDGIDIVRHTGEFTDFPACVAGKKMSHPYWHKDVVQTALNIHPTCKLHGGREKAFFRSAMEPYVPMSTAWRQKIGIHLGGGGLQGGLDDTFGGRTSKIEAYGKIFRDITARLLKDPFADIDDLAPKLSNTNGSALTNGGSARETLTPSGLGIVLDRAGDSSNLTELSKTIREGASTSGLILVRNLPLAEDDFKTLVRGIGNPVVHKFKTGGSDLMKLGATREKGNVVLGRGPLPLHTDGIFVGHRPDMVILYASEFSDELGSGETIIVDQLKALAEMPSDLRAELENKTFEYQIQEEGHYDLQGDTWFPIPPLRTHEGKLYLNFALQFPEGIPASWRVRVAGAEKPESDRLIARLEEFLLQPRYTYQHRWSVGDFICFDNSDTLHGRTSIGENGVRVLFRGQVNRPTEEVAA
;
A
#
# COMPACT_ATOMS: atom_id res chain seq x y z
N MET A 1 -33.72 5.08 -69.45
CA MET A 1 -34.86 4.13 -69.34
C MET A 1 -34.74 3.44 -68.01
N ALA A 2 -35.78 3.51 -67.18
CA ALA A 2 -35.90 2.66 -65.99
C ALA A 2 -36.48 1.29 -66.39
N ILE A 3 -36.08 0.21 -65.70
CA ILE A 3 -36.95 -0.84 -65.15
C ILE A 3 -36.10 -1.93 -64.41
N SER A 4 -36.54 -2.17 -63.17
CA SER A 4 -36.57 -3.36 -62.29
C SER A 4 -35.39 -4.32 -62.07
N ALA A 5 -35.21 -4.60 -60.78
CA ALA A 5 -34.57 -5.75 -60.16
C ALA A 5 -35.21 -7.10 -60.53
N THR A 6 -34.42 -8.17 -60.56
CA THR A 6 -34.61 -9.42 -59.77
C THR A 6 -33.40 -10.36 -59.93
N ASN A 7 -33.18 -11.17 -58.88
CA ASN A 7 -32.09 -12.12 -58.64
C ASN A 7 -31.82 -13.11 -59.77
N ASP A 8 -30.54 -13.44 -59.99
CA ASP A 8 -30.06 -14.81 -60.22
C ASP A 8 -28.54 -14.88 -59.97
N TYR A 9 -28.14 -15.38 -58.80
CA TYR A 9 -26.76 -15.81 -58.54
C TYR A 9 -26.59 -17.24 -59.05
N ALA A 10 -26.32 -17.38 -60.36
CA ALA A 10 -25.73 -18.59 -60.91
C ALA A 10 -24.21 -18.51 -60.79
N THR A 11 -23.61 -19.43 -60.05
CA THR A 11 -22.16 -19.64 -59.97
C THR A 11 -21.58 -20.09 -61.31
N PRO A 12 -20.52 -19.45 -61.83
CA PRO A 12 -19.59 -20.11 -62.74
C PRO A 12 -18.36 -20.56 -61.93
N SER A 13 -18.25 -21.88 -61.83
CA SER A 13 -17.04 -22.60 -61.46
C SER A 13 -15.86 -22.22 -62.35
N GLY A 14 -14.69 -22.00 -61.73
CA GLY A 14 -13.39 -22.12 -62.41
C GLY A 14 -12.59 -20.83 -62.52
N TYR A 15 -12.03 -20.36 -61.41
CA TYR A 15 -10.73 -19.68 -61.41
C TYR A 15 -9.91 -20.22 -60.24
N THR A 16 -8.84 -20.93 -60.59
CA THR A 16 -7.80 -21.40 -59.68
C THR A 16 -7.16 -20.19 -58.98
N SER A 17 -7.19 -20.19 -57.65
CA SER A 17 -6.58 -19.18 -56.81
C SER A 17 -5.07 -19.36 -56.76
N ASP A 18 -4.34 -18.80 -57.72
CA ASP A 18 -2.92 -18.52 -57.53
C ASP A 18 -2.77 -17.24 -56.70
N ASN A 19 -2.91 -17.38 -55.38
CA ASN A 19 -2.58 -16.34 -54.40
C ASN A 19 -1.06 -16.18 -54.37
N HIS A 20 -0.50 -15.46 -55.35
CA HIS A 20 0.87 -14.96 -55.26
C HIS A 20 0.90 -13.79 -54.26
N THR A 21 1.10 -14.10 -52.97
CA THR A 21 1.46 -13.10 -51.96
C THR A 21 2.94 -12.77 -52.12
N THR A 22 3.26 -11.74 -52.91
CA THR A 22 4.63 -11.21 -52.98
C THR A 22 4.89 -10.37 -51.73
N SER A 23 5.69 -10.85 -50.78
CA SER A 23 6.09 -10.05 -49.61
C SER A 23 7.21 -9.07 -50.01
N TYR A 24 6.93 -7.77 -49.97
CA TYR A 24 7.97 -6.73 -50.10
C TYR A 24 8.67 -6.57 -48.75
N ASN A 25 9.43 -7.57 -48.32
CA ASN A 25 10.38 -7.40 -47.22
C ASN A 25 11.66 -6.78 -47.79
N ASN A 26 12.06 -5.62 -47.28
CA ASN A 26 13.28 -4.93 -47.67
C ASN A 26 14.50 -5.85 -47.46
N ALA A 27 14.99 -6.44 -48.54
CA ALA A 27 16.33 -7.01 -48.60
C ALA A 27 17.35 -5.88 -48.79
N ALA A 28 17.55 -5.06 -47.76
CA ALA A 28 18.70 -4.14 -47.63
C ALA A 28 18.72 -3.41 -46.26
N SER A 29 18.87 -4.15 -45.16
CA SER A 29 19.45 -3.58 -43.93
C SER A 29 20.09 -4.69 -43.10
N ASN A 30 21.41 -4.82 -43.19
CA ASN A 30 22.18 -5.63 -42.23
C ASN A 30 22.10 -4.96 -40.86
N GLY A 31 21.14 -5.39 -40.03
CA GLY A 31 21.02 -5.03 -38.63
C GLY A 31 19.58 -4.82 -38.16
N GLY A 32 18.94 -5.88 -37.65
CA GLY A 32 17.96 -5.86 -36.54
C GLY A 32 16.70 -4.99 -36.56
N ASP A 33 16.39 -4.16 -37.56
CA ASP A 33 15.28 -3.19 -37.48
C ASP A 33 14.11 -3.53 -38.43
N ALA A 34 12.90 -3.64 -37.89
CA ALA A 34 11.68 -3.91 -38.66
C ALA A 34 11.27 -2.69 -39.52
N SER A 35 10.78 -2.92 -40.76
CA SER A 35 10.46 -1.89 -41.76
C SER A 35 9.41 -0.86 -41.31
N LEU A 36 9.52 0.41 -41.78
CA LEU A 36 8.57 1.52 -41.51
C LEU A 36 7.24 1.41 -42.25
N PHE A 37 7.12 0.49 -43.21
CA PHE A 37 5.88 0.18 -43.91
C PHE A 37 5.68 -1.33 -44.06
N VAL A 38 4.44 -1.79 -43.92
CA VAL A 38 4.04 -3.16 -44.27
C VAL A 38 3.24 -3.12 -45.56
N VAL A 39 3.61 -3.95 -46.53
CA VAL A 39 3.00 -3.98 -47.86
C VAL A 39 2.39 -5.35 -48.10
N ARG A 40 1.10 -5.37 -48.48
CA ARG A 40 0.40 -6.57 -48.97
C ARG A 40 -0.16 -6.28 -50.35
N VAL A 41 0.16 -7.13 -51.33
CA VAL A 41 -0.43 -7.04 -52.68
C VAL A 41 -1.41 -8.17 -52.88
N GLU A 42 -2.64 -7.82 -53.27
CA GLU A 42 -3.70 -8.78 -53.58
C GLU A 42 -4.59 -8.24 -54.70
N SER A 43 -4.88 -9.05 -55.72
CA SER A 43 -5.75 -8.69 -56.83
C SER A 43 -5.42 -7.32 -57.45
N ARG A 44 -4.12 -7.06 -57.67
CA ARG A 44 -3.57 -5.80 -58.21
C ARG A 44 -3.73 -4.57 -57.31
N ALA A 45 -4.19 -4.72 -56.07
CA ALA A 45 -4.18 -3.66 -55.06
C ALA A 45 -3.00 -3.84 -54.10
N ALA A 46 -2.18 -2.79 -53.94
CA ALA A 46 -1.11 -2.77 -52.95
C ALA A 46 -1.57 -2.01 -51.70
N LEU A 47 -1.81 -2.71 -50.60
CA LEU A 47 -2.08 -2.13 -49.29
C LEU A 47 -0.79 -1.80 -48.57
N VAL A 48 -0.50 -0.51 -48.43
CA VAL A 48 0.63 0.03 -47.68
C VAL A 48 0.14 0.52 -46.33
N THR A 49 0.52 -0.20 -45.28
CA THR A 49 0.22 0.14 -43.89
C THR A 49 1.43 0.81 -43.25
N PHE A 50 1.25 1.98 -42.66
CA PHE A 50 2.32 2.69 -41.95
C PHE A 50 2.68 1.91 -40.66
N SER A 51 3.91 1.41 -40.50
CA SER A 51 4.35 0.63 -39.33
C SER A 51 5.29 1.40 -38.38
N LYS A 52 5.56 0.80 -37.20
CA LYS A 52 6.43 1.25 -36.09
C LYS A 52 5.87 2.36 -35.15
N GLY A 53 6.10 2.16 -33.85
CA GLY A 53 6.28 3.17 -32.79
C GLY A 53 5.07 3.94 -32.26
N ASN A 54 4.31 4.63 -33.11
CA ASN A 54 3.28 5.58 -32.69
C ASN A 54 1.94 5.32 -33.40
N ILE A 55 0.86 5.23 -32.62
CA ILE A 55 -0.50 5.00 -33.12
C ILE A 55 -1.00 6.11 -34.06
N HIS A 56 -0.42 7.30 -33.97
CA HIS A 56 -0.77 8.44 -34.80
C HIS A 56 0.17 8.69 -35.98
N ASN A 57 1.17 7.84 -36.23
CA ASN A 57 1.97 7.88 -37.46
C ASN A 57 2.55 9.27 -37.85
N PRO A 58 3.32 9.96 -36.98
CA PRO A 58 4.02 11.18 -37.40
C PRO A 58 5.07 10.85 -38.49
N PHE A 59 5.35 11.82 -39.35
CA PHE A 59 6.31 11.73 -40.44
C PHE A 59 7.59 12.48 -40.09
N ASN A 60 8.67 11.72 -39.92
CA ASN A 60 10.04 12.22 -39.85
C ASN A 60 10.71 12.15 -41.25
N GLN A 61 11.95 12.65 -41.40
CA GLN A 61 12.66 12.68 -42.69
C GLN A 61 12.77 11.28 -43.30
N SER A 62 13.20 10.30 -42.50
CA SER A 62 13.39 8.92 -42.92
C SER A 62 12.09 8.31 -43.45
N LYS A 63 10.98 8.54 -42.76
CA LYS A 63 9.67 7.99 -43.14
C LYS A 63 9.15 8.59 -44.45
N MET A 64 9.41 9.89 -44.69
CA MET A 64 9.05 10.52 -45.97
C MET A 64 9.85 9.94 -47.14
N GLN A 65 11.17 9.83 -46.99
CA GLN A 65 12.06 9.29 -48.03
C GLN A 65 11.77 7.82 -48.34
N GLU A 66 11.51 7.00 -47.29
CA GLU A 66 11.17 5.60 -47.49
C GLU A 66 9.79 5.42 -48.15
N LEU A 67 8.79 6.27 -47.82
CA LEU A 67 7.50 6.24 -48.52
C LEU A 67 7.64 6.64 -49.98
N GLU A 68 8.42 7.68 -50.28
CA GLU A 68 8.69 8.11 -51.66
C GLU A 68 9.31 6.96 -52.47
N ALA A 69 10.36 6.34 -51.93
CA ALA A 69 11.02 5.20 -52.58
C ALA A 69 10.07 4.00 -52.72
N LEU A 70 9.25 3.71 -51.71
CA LEU A 70 8.29 2.62 -51.75
C LEU A 70 7.23 2.84 -52.84
N VAL A 71 6.64 4.02 -52.91
CA VAL A 71 5.61 4.34 -53.90
C VAL A 71 6.19 4.26 -55.32
N LYS A 72 7.43 4.71 -55.55
CA LYS A 72 8.12 4.53 -56.85
C LYS A 72 8.34 3.06 -57.20
N ARG A 73 8.72 2.22 -56.23
CA ARG A 73 8.85 0.76 -56.45
C ARG A 73 7.51 0.13 -56.82
N LEU A 74 6.44 0.47 -56.10
CA LEU A 74 5.09 -0.02 -56.39
C LEU A 74 4.58 0.49 -57.74
N ASP A 75 4.97 1.69 -58.17
CA ASP A 75 4.64 2.21 -59.50
C ASP A 75 5.32 1.42 -60.63
N ALA A 76 6.56 0.99 -60.44
CA ALA A 76 7.29 0.17 -61.41
C ALA A 76 6.82 -1.29 -61.48
N ASP A 77 6.03 -1.77 -60.51
CA ASP A 77 5.66 -3.19 -60.41
C ASP A 77 4.36 -3.54 -61.15
N ASP A 78 4.44 -4.26 -62.27
CA ASP A 78 3.28 -4.63 -63.09
C ASP A 78 2.19 -5.43 -62.36
N ALA A 79 2.51 -6.08 -61.23
CA ALA A 79 1.53 -6.77 -60.39
C ALA A 79 0.60 -5.79 -59.65
N VAL A 80 0.99 -4.53 -59.49
CA VAL A 80 0.22 -3.48 -58.83
C VAL A 80 -0.49 -2.62 -59.88
N GLY A 81 -1.80 -2.43 -59.73
CA GLY A 81 -2.63 -1.52 -60.53
C GLY A 81 -3.14 -0.31 -59.74
N CYS A 82 -3.23 -0.40 -58.41
CA CYS A 82 -3.63 0.70 -57.53
C CYS A 82 -2.98 0.54 -56.14
N ILE A 83 -2.68 1.65 -55.46
CA ILE A 83 -2.02 1.68 -54.15
C ILE A 83 -3.01 2.21 -53.11
N VAL A 84 -3.10 1.57 -51.94
CA VAL A 84 -3.85 2.06 -50.78
C VAL A 84 -2.86 2.45 -49.69
N LEU A 85 -2.93 3.68 -49.20
CA LEU A 85 -2.18 4.15 -48.04
C LEU A 85 -3.10 4.14 -46.81
N THR A 86 -2.64 3.56 -45.70
CA THR A 86 -3.40 3.55 -44.45
C THR A 86 -2.51 3.54 -43.21
N GLY A 87 -3.04 4.04 -42.09
CA GLY A 87 -2.41 3.92 -40.77
C GLY A 87 -2.48 2.51 -40.16
N GLY A 88 -3.37 1.66 -40.69
CA GLY A 88 -3.72 0.34 -40.13
C GLY A 88 -4.92 0.39 -39.20
N GLU A 89 -5.45 -0.78 -38.84
CA GLU A 89 -6.62 -0.90 -37.96
C GLU A 89 -6.34 -0.29 -36.57
N GLY A 90 -7.30 0.48 -36.04
CA GLY A 90 -7.21 1.14 -34.73
C GLY A 90 -6.17 2.27 -34.65
N ARG A 91 -5.62 2.73 -35.78
CA ARG A 91 -4.53 3.71 -35.84
C ARG A 91 -4.90 4.89 -36.73
N SER A 92 -4.38 6.07 -36.40
CA SER A 92 -4.62 7.24 -37.23
C SER A 92 -3.84 7.18 -38.54
N PHE A 93 -4.36 7.80 -39.60
CA PHE A 93 -3.62 7.97 -40.84
C PHE A 93 -2.28 8.69 -40.60
N SER A 94 -2.31 9.92 -40.06
CA SER A 94 -1.10 10.60 -39.59
C SER A 94 -1.41 11.88 -38.79
N ALA A 95 -0.66 12.11 -37.71
CA ALA A 95 -0.64 13.36 -36.94
C ALA A 95 0.22 14.47 -37.56
N GLY A 96 0.79 14.25 -38.74
CA GLY A 96 1.61 15.24 -39.45
C GLY A 96 3.10 15.09 -39.22
N GLY A 97 3.84 16.21 -39.28
CA GLY A 97 5.28 16.22 -39.11
C GLY A 97 5.69 15.81 -37.69
N ASP A 98 6.81 15.09 -37.55
CA ASP A 98 7.31 14.67 -36.24
C ASP A 98 7.86 15.85 -35.44
N PHE A 99 7.10 16.33 -34.46
CA PHE A 99 7.54 17.43 -33.60
C PHE A 99 8.80 17.11 -32.80
N HIS A 100 9.13 15.85 -32.53
CA HIS A 100 10.41 15.49 -31.89
C HIS A 100 11.63 15.79 -32.78
N GLU A 101 11.43 15.84 -34.09
CA GLU A 101 12.43 16.26 -35.07
C GLU A 101 12.34 17.77 -35.31
N THR A 102 11.18 18.27 -35.72
CA THR A 102 11.04 19.67 -36.17
C THR A 102 11.22 20.71 -35.06
N SER A 103 10.98 20.35 -33.79
CA SER A 103 11.23 21.27 -32.66
C SER A 103 12.71 21.57 -32.41
N LYS A 104 13.62 20.87 -33.10
CA LYS A 104 15.08 21.05 -33.05
C LYS A 104 15.61 21.95 -34.17
N PHE A 105 14.78 22.32 -35.15
CA PHE A 105 15.19 23.17 -36.27
C PHE A 105 15.40 24.61 -35.80
N ASN A 106 16.30 25.33 -36.47
CA ASN A 106 16.68 26.72 -36.17
C ASN A 106 16.51 27.66 -37.38
N GLY A 107 15.91 27.19 -38.47
CA GLY A 107 15.61 28.02 -39.66
C GLY A 107 16.68 27.96 -40.75
N GLY A 108 17.68 27.08 -40.63
CA GLY A 108 18.77 26.92 -41.58
C GLY A 108 18.47 25.92 -42.70
N ASP A 109 19.53 25.28 -43.20
CA ASP A 109 19.45 24.31 -44.31
C ASP A 109 18.67 23.05 -43.93
N GLU A 110 18.58 22.72 -42.65
CA GLU A 110 17.73 21.63 -42.16
C GLU A 110 16.26 21.83 -42.52
N VAL A 111 15.78 23.08 -42.47
CA VAL A 111 14.41 23.42 -42.88
C VAL A 111 14.27 23.31 -44.38
N ARG A 112 15.25 23.78 -45.17
CA ARG A 112 15.20 23.69 -46.64
C ARG A 112 15.13 22.25 -47.11
N ALA A 113 16.02 21.41 -46.58
CA ALA A 113 16.04 19.97 -46.85
C ALA A 113 14.71 19.30 -46.44
N TRP A 114 14.14 19.73 -45.31
CA TRP A 114 12.82 19.26 -44.87
C TRP A 114 11.71 19.57 -45.87
N ILE A 115 11.64 20.81 -46.37
CA ILE A 115 10.68 21.22 -47.40
C ILE A 115 10.89 20.42 -48.69
N ASP A 116 12.14 20.22 -49.11
CA ASP A 116 12.47 19.44 -50.31
C ASP A 116 11.97 18.00 -50.16
N ASN A 117 12.16 17.36 -49.01
CA ASN A 117 11.73 15.97 -48.77
C ASN A 117 10.21 15.81 -48.95
N PHE A 118 9.38 16.64 -48.34
CA PHE A 118 7.94 16.48 -48.52
C PHE A 118 7.45 16.99 -49.89
N THR A 119 8.12 17.97 -50.50
CA THR A 119 7.81 18.39 -51.89
C THR A 119 8.04 17.23 -52.87
N ASN A 120 9.15 16.51 -52.72
CA ASN A 120 9.45 15.31 -53.50
C ASN A 120 8.44 14.20 -53.25
N LEU A 121 8.04 13.97 -51.98
CA LEU A 121 7.00 13.00 -51.64
C LEU A 121 5.65 13.36 -52.28
N TYR A 122 5.20 14.62 -52.17
CA TYR A 122 3.94 15.08 -52.72
C TYR A 122 3.87 14.92 -54.23
N THR A 123 4.90 15.41 -54.91
CA THR A 123 5.01 15.32 -56.38
C THR A 123 5.14 13.88 -56.85
N THR A 124 5.79 13.01 -56.07
CA THR A 124 5.85 11.57 -56.35
C THR A 124 4.47 10.92 -56.22
N VAL A 125 3.79 11.07 -55.07
CA VAL A 125 2.47 10.45 -54.84
C VAL A 125 1.45 10.93 -55.87
N ALA A 126 1.42 12.24 -56.16
CA ALA A 126 0.54 12.80 -57.19
C ALA A 126 0.98 12.47 -58.62
N GLY A 127 2.26 12.15 -58.85
CA GLY A 127 2.87 12.06 -60.19
C GLY A 127 3.11 10.64 -60.73
N ILE A 128 3.04 9.61 -59.90
CA ILE A 128 3.21 8.22 -60.36
C ILE A 128 2.16 7.78 -61.40
N SER A 129 2.40 6.69 -62.11
CA SER A 129 1.49 6.23 -63.16
C SER A 129 0.21 5.58 -62.59
N LYS A 130 0.25 5.07 -61.36
CA LYS A 130 -0.84 4.33 -60.71
C LYS A 130 -1.70 5.19 -59.76
N PRO A 131 -3.02 4.96 -59.70
CA PRO A 131 -3.89 5.63 -58.74
C PRO A 131 -3.56 5.26 -57.29
N VAL A 132 -3.74 6.24 -56.39
CA VAL A 132 -3.50 6.12 -54.96
C VAL A 132 -4.77 6.46 -54.18
N ILE A 133 -5.14 5.58 -53.25
CA ILE A 133 -6.27 5.75 -52.33
C ILE A 133 -5.73 5.99 -50.92
N ALA A 134 -6.17 7.03 -50.24
CA ALA A 134 -5.96 7.20 -48.81
C ALA A 134 -7.16 6.63 -48.04
N ALA A 135 -6.90 5.63 -47.18
CA ALA A 135 -7.87 5.09 -46.25
C ALA A 135 -7.59 5.67 -44.86
N ILE A 136 -8.42 6.64 -44.45
CA ILE A 136 -8.18 7.53 -43.32
C ILE A 136 -9.04 7.09 -42.13
N ASP A 137 -8.40 6.58 -41.09
CA ASP A 137 -9.00 6.42 -39.77
C ASP A 137 -8.37 7.40 -38.77
N GLY A 138 -9.06 7.67 -37.67
CA GLY A 138 -8.63 8.62 -36.65
C GLY A 138 -8.21 9.97 -37.24
N TYR A 139 -6.95 10.37 -37.06
CA TYR A 139 -6.45 11.67 -37.48
C TYR A 139 -5.72 11.69 -38.84
N ALA A 140 -6.00 12.71 -39.65
CA ALA A 140 -5.13 13.20 -40.73
C ALA A 140 -4.85 14.70 -40.49
N ILE A 141 -3.63 15.03 -40.05
CA ILE A 141 -3.28 16.37 -39.54
C ILE A 141 -2.09 16.94 -40.30
N GLY A 142 -2.18 18.21 -40.70
CA GLY A 142 -1.07 18.96 -41.31
C GLY A 142 -0.43 18.23 -42.49
N LEU A 143 0.87 17.94 -42.41
CA LEU A 143 1.62 17.12 -43.37
C LEU A 143 0.91 15.79 -43.73
N GLY A 144 0.27 15.14 -42.76
CA GLY A 144 -0.48 13.90 -42.97
C GLY A 144 -1.72 14.09 -43.84
N LEU A 145 -2.46 15.19 -43.63
CA LEU A 145 -3.57 15.58 -44.49
C LEU A 145 -3.07 15.98 -45.88
N GLN A 146 -1.95 16.69 -45.98
CA GLN A 146 -1.35 17.08 -47.26
C GLN A 146 -0.97 15.84 -48.10
N ILE A 147 -0.43 14.77 -47.49
CA ILE A 147 -0.19 13.48 -48.17
C ILE A 147 -1.52 12.89 -48.68
N ALA A 148 -2.57 12.89 -47.86
CA ALA A 148 -3.88 12.39 -48.28
C ALA A 148 -4.50 13.22 -49.43
N LEU A 149 -4.28 14.53 -49.45
CA LEU A 149 -4.74 15.42 -50.53
C LEU A 149 -3.99 15.16 -51.85
N CYS A 150 -2.77 14.60 -51.81
CA CYS A 150 -2.05 14.16 -53.00
C CYS A 150 -2.59 12.84 -53.57
N CYS A 151 -3.42 12.10 -52.82
CA CYS A 151 -4.03 10.85 -53.28
C CYS A 151 -5.24 11.15 -54.18
N ASP A 152 -5.50 10.27 -55.16
CA ASP A 152 -6.58 10.43 -56.13
C ASP A 152 -7.96 10.20 -55.49
N TYR A 153 -8.03 9.32 -54.48
CA TYR A 153 -9.26 9.01 -53.76
C TYR A 153 -9.03 8.99 -52.25
N ARG A 154 -10.04 9.37 -51.48
CA ARG A 154 -9.99 9.46 -50.01
C ARG A 154 -11.25 8.84 -49.41
N ILE A 155 -11.08 7.80 -48.62
CA ILE A 155 -12.15 7.12 -47.87
C ILE A 155 -11.87 7.35 -46.39
N GLY A 156 -12.84 7.89 -45.66
CA GLY A 156 -12.72 8.11 -44.22
C GLY A 156 -13.54 7.10 -43.43
N SER A 157 -13.10 6.80 -42.20
CA SER A 157 -13.98 6.19 -41.21
C SER A 157 -15.01 7.21 -40.68
N GLU A 158 -16.07 6.74 -40.05
CA GLU A 158 -17.02 7.59 -39.31
C GLU A 158 -16.33 8.41 -38.19
N GLU A 159 -15.22 7.88 -37.66
CA GLU A 159 -14.43 8.49 -36.58
C GLU A 159 -13.34 9.45 -37.07
N CYS A 160 -13.13 9.57 -38.39
CA CYS A 160 -12.00 10.33 -38.88
C CYS A 160 -12.14 11.85 -38.66
N GLN A 161 -11.00 12.50 -38.42
CA GLN A 161 -10.86 13.92 -38.15
C GLN A 161 -9.70 14.50 -38.96
N LEU A 162 -10.00 15.48 -39.81
CA LEU A 162 -9.04 16.16 -40.68
C LEU A 162 -8.74 17.56 -40.11
N VAL A 163 -7.46 17.94 -40.02
CA VAL A 163 -7.05 19.21 -39.38
C VAL A 163 -5.84 19.83 -40.08
N MET A 164 -5.83 21.16 -40.22
CA MET A 164 -4.71 21.95 -40.75
C MET A 164 -4.28 23.00 -39.71
N PRO A 165 -3.44 22.64 -38.71
CA PRO A 165 -3.19 23.46 -37.52
C PRO A 165 -1.98 24.42 -37.63
N GLU A 166 -1.29 24.47 -38.77
CA GLU A 166 0.02 25.09 -38.95
C GLU A 166 0.09 26.53 -38.42
N LEU A 167 -0.89 27.37 -38.78
CA LEU A 167 -0.92 28.78 -38.33
C LEU A 167 -1.02 28.88 -36.81
N LYS A 168 -1.84 28.03 -36.17
CA LYS A 168 -1.98 27.95 -34.71
C LYS A 168 -0.72 27.44 -34.00
N VAL A 169 0.08 26.63 -34.69
CA VAL A 169 1.39 26.17 -34.21
C VAL A 169 2.48 27.23 -34.42
N GLY A 170 2.27 28.19 -35.32
CA GLY A 170 3.22 29.24 -35.67
C GLY A 170 4.06 28.93 -36.91
N ILE A 171 3.57 28.04 -37.79
CA ILE A 171 4.21 27.64 -39.04
C ILE A 171 3.35 28.13 -40.22
N ALA A 172 4.00 28.59 -41.30
CA ALA A 172 3.30 28.97 -42.52
C ALA A 172 2.66 27.75 -43.20
N CYS A 173 1.41 27.89 -43.65
CA CYS A 173 0.65 26.82 -44.29
C CYS A 173 0.62 26.94 -45.83
N ASN A 174 1.75 27.22 -46.47
CA ASN A 174 1.79 27.51 -47.91
C ASN A 174 1.27 26.33 -48.77
N PHE A 175 1.77 25.11 -48.51
CA PHE A 175 1.33 23.91 -49.22
C PHE A 175 -0.11 23.55 -48.90
N GLY A 176 -0.46 23.47 -47.60
CA GLY A 176 -1.81 23.15 -47.17
C GLY A 176 -2.86 24.13 -47.73
N GLY A 177 -2.55 25.43 -47.80
CA GLY A 177 -3.45 26.43 -48.37
C GLY A 177 -3.71 26.21 -49.86
N PHE A 178 -2.67 26.00 -50.66
CA PHE A 178 -2.85 25.68 -52.07
C PHE A 178 -3.60 24.36 -52.29
N MET A 179 -3.22 23.31 -51.56
CA MET A 179 -3.82 21.99 -51.71
C MET A 179 -5.29 21.98 -51.31
N LEU A 180 -5.66 22.66 -50.22
CA LEU A 180 -7.04 22.80 -49.80
C LEU A 180 -7.84 23.64 -50.81
N GLU A 181 -7.32 24.77 -51.30
CA GLU A 181 -8.03 25.58 -52.29
C GLU A 181 -8.26 24.80 -53.60
N ALA A 182 -7.28 23.98 -54.01
CA ALA A 182 -7.41 23.13 -55.19
C ALA A 182 -8.45 22.01 -55.04
N VAL A 183 -8.68 21.50 -53.81
CA VAL A 183 -9.58 20.36 -53.57
C VAL A 183 -10.99 20.80 -53.15
N VAL A 184 -11.12 21.80 -52.28
CA VAL A 184 -12.40 22.22 -51.66
C VAL A 184 -12.75 23.69 -51.88
N GLY A 185 -11.93 24.41 -52.64
CA GLY A 185 -12.15 25.81 -52.95
C GLY A 185 -11.78 26.76 -51.80
N ARG A 186 -11.81 28.05 -52.12
CA ARG A 186 -11.26 29.12 -51.29
C ARG A 186 -11.92 29.25 -49.92
N THR A 187 -13.25 29.16 -49.86
CA THR A 187 -14.01 29.39 -48.62
C THR A 187 -13.72 28.34 -47.56
N VAL A 188 -13.76 27.05 -47.94
CA VAL A 188 -13.47 25.95 -47.02
C VAL A 188 -12.01 25.99 -46.58
N MET A 189 -11.10 26.23 -47.52
CA MET A 189 -9.67 26.42 -47.24
C MET A 189 -9.44 27.52 -46.20
N GLN A 190 -9.98 28.72 -46.41
CA GLN A 190 -9.77 29.85 -45.49
C GLN A 190 -10.33 29.54 -44.11
N ASN A 191 -11.52 28.94 -44.05
CA ASN A 191 -12.11 28.54 -42.78
C ASN A 191 -11.16 27.58 -42.04
N MET A 192 -10.73 26.51 -42.69
CA MET A 192 -9.86 25.50 -42.09
C MET A 192 -8.52 26.07 -41.62
N LEU A 193 -7.89 26.95 -42.40
CA LEU A 193 -6.62 27.57 -42.02
C LEU A 193 -6.77 28.55 -40.84
N PHE A 194 -7.75 29.46 -40.91
CA PHE A 194 -7.86 30.55 -39.93
C PHE A 194 -8.51 30.13 -38.61
N THR A 195 -9.36 29.10 -38.60
CA THR A 195 -9.91 28.53 -37.36
C THR A 195 -9.00 27.45 -36.79
N SER A 196 -8.27 26.73 -37.65
CA SER A 196 -7.51 25.53 -37.26
C SER A 196 -8.39 24.50 -36.51
N GLU A 197 -9.68 24.44 -36.83
CA GLU A 197 -10.65 23.51 -36.26
C GLU A 197 -10.60 22.13 -36.92
N LYS A 198 -11.28 21.16 -36.30
CA LYS A 198 -11.36 19.79 -36.80
C LYS A 198 -12.53 19.63 -37.77
N TRP A 199 -12.27 19.04 -38.94
CA TRP A 199 -13.30 18.56 -39.86
C TRP A 199 -13.61 17.11 -39.56
N ASN A 200 -14.81 16.84 -39.02
CA ASN A 200 -15.30 15.47 -38.80
C ASN A 200 -15.66 14.77 -40.12
N ALA A 201 -15.89 13.47 -40.09
CA ALA A 201 -16.16 12.65 -41.28
C ALA A 201 -17.30 13.21 -42.16
N GLN A 202 -18.42 13.61 -41.55
CA GLN A 202 -19.60 14.09 -42.30
C GLN A 202 -19.37 15.46 -42.92
N SER A 203 -18.72 16.38 -42.21
CA SER A 203 -18.36 17.68 -42.77
C SER A 203 -17.30 17.52 -43.87
N SER A 204 -16.37 16.59 -43.68
CA SER A 204 -15.35 16.26 -44.68
C SER A 204 -15.96 15.68 -45.95
N LEU A 205 -17.00 14.83 -45.84
CA LEU A 205 -17.74 14.33 -47.00
C LEU A 205 -18.52 15.45 -47.69
N ARG A 206 -19.27 16.26 -46.92
CA ARG A 206 -20.07 17.37 -47.44
C ARG A 206 -19.23 18.40 -48.20
N ASP A 207 -18.07 18.75 -47.64
CA ASP A 207 -17.22 19.82 -48.16
C ASP A 207 -16.22 19.32 -49.22
N GLY A 208 -16.23 18.02 -49.56
CA GLY A 208 -15.39 17.43 -50.63
C GLY A 208 -13.97 17.04 -50.21
N LEU A 209 -13.65 17.02 -48.91
CA LEU A 209 -12.39 16.49 -48.40
C LEU A 209 -12.34 14.95 -48.49
N LEU A 210 -13.47 14.27 -48.35
CA LEU A 210 -13.62 12.83 -48.50
C LEU A 210 -14.57 12.50 -49.66
N HIS A 211 -14.34 11.35 -50.29
CA HIS A 211 -15.22 10.83 -51.33
C HIS A 211 -16.24 9.83 -50.78
N GLU A 212 -15.88 9.12 -49.71
CA GLU A 212 -16.70 8.08 -49.09
C GLU A 212 -16.43 8.04 -47.58
N VAL A 213 -17.47 7.76 -46.80
CA VAL A 213 -17.39 7.53 -45.34
C VAL A 213 -17.98 6.15 -45.05
N VAL A 214 -17.27 5.35 -44.26
CA VAL A 214 -17.69 4.00 -43.85
C VAL A 214 -17.39 3.74 -42.37
N PRO A 215 -18.01 2.73 -41.74
CA PRO A 215 -17.60 2.32 -40.40
C PRO A 215 -16.10 1.93 -40.36
N SER A 216 -15.39 2.30 -39.29
CA SER A 216 -13.93 2.06 -39.14
C SER A 216 -13.53 0.61 -39.44
N LYS A 217 -14.26 -0.38 -38.89
CA LYS A 217 -14.05 -1.82 -39.14
C LYS A 217 -14.10 -2.24 -40.61
N ASN A 218 -14.76 -1.47 -41.46
CA ASN A 218 -14.91 -1.76 -42.89
C ASN A 218 -13.95 -0.94 -43.77
N LEU A 219 -13.19 0.01 -43.20
CA LEU A 219 -12.40 0.98 -43.95
C LEU A 219 -11.37 0.33 -44.87
N VAL A 220 -10.54 -0.58 -44.35
CA VAL A 220 -9.49 -1.23 -45.13
C VAL A 220 -10.08 -2.13 -46.21
N THR A 221 -11.09 -2.94 -45.85
CA THR A 221 -11.83 -3.79 -46.81
C THR A 221 -12.39 -2.95 -47.94
N ARG A 222 -13.03 -1.82 -47.62
CA ARG A 222 -13.62 -0.94 -48.62
C ARG A 222 -12.57 -0.28 -49.52
N ALA A 223 -11.46 0.17 -48.95
CA ALA A 223 -10.37 0.74 -49.72
C ALA A 223 -9.74 -0.29 -50.68
N LEU A 224 -9.61 -1.54 -50.25
CA LEU A 224 -9.15 -2.65 -51.08
C LEU A 224 -10.14 -2.94 -52.21
N GLU A 225 -11.44 -3.03 -51.95
CA GLU A 225 -12.46 -3.21 -52.99
C GLU A 225 -12.37 -2.12 -54.07
N ARG A 226 -12.20 -0.86 -53.66
CA ARG A 226 -12.02 0.27 -54.59
C ARG A 226 -10.72 0.14 -55.39
N ALA A 227 -9.62 -0.18 -54.71
CA ALA A 227 -8.32 -0.33 -55.36
C ALA A 227 -8.29 -1.50 -56.34
N GLN A 228 -8.94 -2.62 -56.02
CA GLN A 228 -9.04 -3.78 -56.90
C GLN A 228 -9.90 -3.45 -58.14
N ALA A 229 -11.03 -2.76 -57.95
CA ALA A 229 -11.86 -2.31 -59.06
C ALA A 229 -11.07 -1.40 -60.02
N ILE A 230 -10.36 -0.40 -59.49
CA ILE A 230 -9.52 0.52 -60.29
C ILE A 230 -8.35 -0.24 -60.94
N GLY A 231 -7.69 -1.11 -60.19
CA GLY A 231 -6.54 -1.90 -60.64
C GLY A 231 -6.88 -2.93 -61.73
N SER A 232 -8.16 -3.27 -61.89
CA SER A 232 -8.67 -4.16 -62.94
C SER A 232 -8.84 -3.47 -64.30
N TRP A 233 -8.79 -2.13 -64.35
CA TRP A 233 -8.94 -1.39 -65.61
C TRP A 233 -7.70 -1.48 -66.49
N GLN A 234 -7.87 -1.18 -67.78
CA GLN A 234 -6.75 -1.10 -68.71
C GLN A 234 -5.79 0.02 -68.28
N SER A 235 -4.56 -0.36 -67.93
CA SER A 235 -3.53 0.54 -67.40
C SER A 235 -3.26 1.72 -68.33
N THR A 236 -3.30 1.51 -69.65
CA THR A 236 -3.07 2.56 -70.66
C THR A 236 -4.04 3.73 -70.55
N ALA A 237 -5.32 3.48 -70.29
CA ALA A 237 -6.32 4.54 -70.13
C ALA A 237 -6.09 5.34 -68.83
N VAL A 238 -5.77 4.65 -67.74
CA VAL A 238 -5.47 5.25 -66.44
C VAL A 238 -4.18 6.09 -66.51
N GLN A 239 -3.11 5.50 -67.04
CA GLN A 239 -1.80 6.15 -67.19
C GLN A 239 -1.82 7.30 -68.21
N GLY A 240 -2.69 7.26 -69.21
CA GLY A 240 -2.91 8.38 -70.14
C GLY A 240 -3.71 9.54 -69.55
N THR A 241 -4.55 9.27 -68.54
CA THR A 241 -5.45 10.28 -67.94
C THR A 241 -4.87 10.90 -66.67
N ARG A 242 -4.31 10.08 -65.77
CA ARG A 242 -3.85 10.51 -64.44
C ARG A 242 -2.81 11.65 -64.47
N PRO A 243 -1.79 11.63 -65.35
CA PRO A 243 -0.83 12.73 -65.42
C PRO A 243 -1.46 14.06 -65.84
N HIS A 244 -2.49 14.01 -66.71
CA HIS A 244 -3.19 15.21 -67.16
C HIS A 244 -3.95 15.87 -66.01
N ILE A 245 -4.75 15.09 -65.27
CA ILE A 245 -5.56 15.61 -64.15
C ILE A 245 -4.70 16.18 -63.02
N ASN A 246 -3.54 15.58 -62.74
CA ASN A 246 -2.68 16.02 -61.64
C ASN A 246 -1.66 17.09 -62.07
N SER A 247 -1.53 17.38 -63.37
CA SER A 247 -0.50 18.28 -63.90
C SER A 247 -0.52 19.68 -63.29
N THR A 248 -1.69 20.30 -63.17
CA THR A 248 -1.85 21.65 -62.57
C THR A 248 -1.54 21.62 -61.08
N PHE A 249 -2.00 20.58 -60.38
CA PHE A 249 -1.75 20.40 -58.95
C PHE A 249 -0.25 20.25 -58.67
N ILE A 250 0.44 19.36 -59.38
CA ILE A 250 1.89 19.13 -59.25
C ILE A 250 2.68 20.40 -59.54
N LYS A 251 2.36 21.11 -60.63
CA LYS A 251 3.03 22.38 -60.96
C LYS A 251 2.86 23.42 -59.85
N GLY A 252 1.68 23.53 -59.26
CA GLY A 252 1.42 24.44 -58.16
C GLY A 252 2.19 24.08 -56.89
N VAL A 253 2.25 22.80 -56.53
CA VAL A 253 3.07 22.30 -55.40
C VAL A 253 4.55 22.67 -55.61
N VAL A 254 5.10 22.43 -56.80
CA VAL A 254 6.50 22.78 -57.11
C VAL A 254 6.73 24.29 -57.05
N ALA A 255 5.81 25.09 -57.62
CA ALA A 255 5.95 26.55 -57.66
C ALA A 255 5.98 27.19 -56.27
N ILE A 256 5.27 26.62 -55.31
CA ILE A 256 5.20 27.13 -53.93
C ILE A 256 6.45 26.78 -53.11
N GLY A 257 7.25 25.80 -53.54
CA GLY A 257 8.38 25.27 -52.78
C GLY A 257 9.37 26.34 -52.30
N GLU A 258 9.77 27.27 -53.16
CA GLU A 258 10.72 28.33 -52.80
C GLU A 258 10.10 29.36 -51.84
N GLU A 259 8.83 29.71 -52.02
CA GLU A 259 8.12 30.59 -51.08
C GLU A 259 7.98 29.92 -49.71
N ALA A 260 7.61 28.64 -49.69
CA ALA A 260 7.46 27.86 -48.48
C ALA A 260 8.78 27.71 -47.73
N LYS A 261 9.91 27.44 -48.42
CA LYS A 261 11.25 27.43 -47.82
C LYS A 261 11.53 28.73 -47.09
N ARG A 262 11.36 29.86 -47.76
CA ARG A 262 11.59 31.19 -47.16
C ARG A 262 10.69 31.42 -45.95
N ALA A 263 9.40 31.13 -46.05
CA ALA A 263 8.45 31.33 -44.96
C ALA A 263 8.78 30.44 -43.74
N HIS A 264 9.01 29.14 -43.96
CA HIS A 264 9.34 28.19 -42.88
C HIS A 264 10.68 28.53 -42.23
N CYS A 265 11.72 28.85 -43.01
CA CYS A 265 13.02 29.29 -42.45
C CYS A 265 12.83 30.49 -41.51
N ASN A 266 12.04 31.48 -41.91
CA ASN A 266 11.72 32.63 -41.06
C ASN A 266 10.92 32.25 -39.80
N ASN A 267 9.93 31.35 -39.92
CA ASN A 267 9.12 30.92 -38.77
C ASN A 267 9.93 30.12 -37.74
N PHE A 268 10.78 29.20 -38.20
CA PHE A 268 11.68 28.46 -37.31
C PHE A 268 12.77 29.38 -36.73
N ALA A 269 13.34 30.30 -37.52
CA ALA A 269 14.30 31.28 -36.97
C ALA A 269 13.69 32.15 -35.85
N ALA A 270 12.38 32.44 -35.92
CA ALA A 270 11.67 33.22 -34.90
C ALA A 270 11.42 32.45 -33.59
N GLY A 271 11.58 31.12 -33.55
CA GLY A 271 11.52 30.30 -32.33
C GLY A 271 10.13 29.99 -31.76
N ASN A 272 9.09 30.76 -32.14
CA ASN A 272 7.73 30.59 -31.60
C ASN A 272 7.14 29.20 -31.89
N ALA A 273 7.40 28.66 -33.08
CA ALA A 273 6.91 27.36 -33.48
C ALA A 273 7.51 26.24 -32.62
N GLN A 274 8.80 26.31 -32.29
CA GLN A 274 9.49 25.34 -31.46
C GLN A 274 9.00 25.40 -30.02
N VAL A 275 8.72 26.60 -29.49
CA VAL A 275 8.08 26.74 -28.17
C VAL A 275 6.73 26.04 -28.18
N LYS A 276 5.91 26.26 -29.21
CA LYS A 276 4.58 25.63 -29.31
C LYS A 276 4.66 24.12 -29.50
N MET A 277 5.56 23.65 -30.36
CA MET A 277 5.82 22.23 -30.56
C MET A 277 6.30 21.56 -29.28
N LYS A 278 7.24 22.17 -28.54
CA LYS A 278 7.68 21.67 -27.23
C LYS A 278 6.54 21.66 -26.22
N GLN A 279 5.70 22.71 -26.18
CA GLN A 279 4.49 22.70 -25.36
C GLN A 279 3.53 21.57 -25.75
N ILE A 280 3.36 21.29 -27.05
CA ILE A 280 2.52 20.19 -27.53
C ILE A 280 3.16 18.84 -27.23
N ILE A 281 4.48 18.68 -27.36
CA ILE A 281 5.22 17.47 -26.96
C ILE A 281 5.04 17.25 -25.46
N THR A 282 5.24 18.27 -24.63
CA THR A 282 5.02 18.18 -23.18
C THR A 282 3.55 17.90 -22.87
N LYS A 283 2.59 18.55 -23.56
CA LYS A 283 1.15 18.28 -23.41
C LYS A 283 0.71 16.91 -23.95
N SER A 284 1.42 16.34 -24.93
CA SER A 284 1.12 15.01 -25.52
C SER A 284 1.92 13.90 -24.84
N GLN A 285 2.99 14.23 -24.11
CA GLN A 285 3.60 13.40 -23.07
C GLN A 285 2.70 13.37 -21.82
N LYS A 286 1.92 14.42 -21.58
CA LYS A 286 0.75 14.39 -20.69
C LYS A 286 -0.44 13.69 -21.38
N LYS A 287 -0.27 12.41 -21.73
CA LYS A 287 -1.41 11.53 -22.02
C LYS A 287 -2.29 11.42 -20.76
N GLY A 288 -3.59 11.22 -20.94
CA GLY A 288 -4.51 10.83 -19.87
C GLY A 288 -4.05 9.58 -19.09
N PRO A 289 -4.83 9.14 -18.09
CA PRO A 289 -4.39 8.12 -17.12
C PRO A 289 -3.75 6.92 -17.79
N SER A 290 -2.48 6.67 -17.49
CA SER A 290 -1.78 5.46 -17.93
C SER A 290 -2.17 4.21 -17.13
N TRP A 291 -3.03 4.35 -16.11
CA TRP A 291 -3.44 3.29 -15.20
C TRP A 291 -4.66 3.74 -14.36
N ILE A 292 -5.51 2.78 -13.99
CA ILE A 292 -6.52 2.87 -12.92
C ILE A 292 -6.30 1.67 -12.00
N LEU A 293 -5.88 1.91 -10.76
CA LEU A 293 -5.94 0.90 -9.70
C LEU A 293 -7.35 0.96 -9.10
N ILE A 294 -8.02 -0.18 -8.98
CA ILE A 294 -9.26 -0.34 -8.20
C ILE A 294 -8.99 -1.51 -7.27
N ALA A 295 -8.96 -1.26 -5.97
CA ALA A 295 -8.93 -2.31 -4.95
C ALA A 295 -10.24 -2.27 -4.18
N ASN A 296 -10.98 -3.38 -4.18
CA ASN A 296 -12.26 -3.55 -3.48
C ASN A 296 -12.16 -4.54 -2.29
N LYS A 297 -10.93 -4.85 -1.87
CA LYS A 297 -10.59 -5.58 -0.64
C LYS A 297 -9.31 -4.98 -0.05
N PRO A 298 -9.12 -5.06 1.28
CA PRO A 298 -7.80 -5.01 1.91
C PRO A 298 -6.85 -5.96 1.19
N ILE A 299 -5.59 -5.58 1.01
CA ILE A 299 -4.58 -6.44 0.37
C ILE A 299 -3.65 -6.96 1.49
N PRO A 300 -3.84 -8.19 2.02
CA PRO A 300 -2.88 -8.75 2.99
C PRO A 300 -1.49 -8.90 2.36
N SER A 301 -1.42 -9.35 1.10
CA SER A 301 -0.25 -9.32 0.22
C SER A 301 -0.72 -9.46 -1.24
N LEU A 302 0.00 -8.88 -2.21
CA LEU A 302 -0.41 -8.76 -3.63
C LEU A 302 -0.20 -10.03 -4.47
N GLU A 303 -0.26 -11.23 -3.87
CA GLU A 303 -0.02 -12.48 -4.59
C GLU A 303 -1.31 -13.16 -5.07
N LYS A 304 -1.35 -13.41 -6.40
CA LYS A 304 -2.24 -14.33 -7.16
C LYS A 304 -3.57 -13.82 -7.71
N SER A 305 -3.56 -12.80 -8.57
CA SER A 305 -4.47 -12.73 -9.76
C SER A 305 -4.25 -11.47 -10.63
N LEU A 306 -3.04 -11.25 -11.14
CA LEU A 306 -2.83 -10.27 -12.21
C LEU A 306 -3.38 -10.84 -13.53
N GLN A 307 -4.63 -10.55 -13.88
CA GLN A 307 -5.10 -10.75 -15.25
C GLN A 307 -4.97 -9.44 -16.04
N LYS A 308 -3.94 -9.40 -16.89
CA LYS A 308 -3.68 -8.33 -17.84
C LYS A 308 -4.73 -8.39 -18.96
N LYS A 309 -5.68 -7.45 -19.02
CA LYS A 309 -6.45 -7.27 -20.27
C LYS A 309 -5.62 -6.42 -21.23
N LYS A 310 -5.43 -6.93 -22.45
CA LYS A 310 -4.68 -6.26 -23.51
C LYS A 310 -5.35 -4.94 -23.93
N ASP A 311 -4.49 -3.98 -24.27
CA ASP A 311 -4.73 -2.80 -25.13
C ASP A 311 -5.46 -1.56 -24.59
N SER A 312 -5.83 -1.47 -23.29
CA SER A 312 -6.39 -0.23 -22.71
C SER A 312 -5.51 0.48 -21.66
N GLY A 313 -4.42 -0.13 -21.19
CA GLY A 313 -3.60 0.43 -20.11
C GLY A 313 -4.22 0.32 -18.70
N VAL A 314 -5.34 -0.40 -18.54
CA VAL A 314 -6.05 -0.55 -17.27
C VAL A 314 -5.74 -1.89 -16.60
N LEU A 315 -5.37 -1.88 -15.31
CA LEU A 315 -5.16 -3.09 -14.48
C LEU A 315 -6.22 -3.13 -13.37
N ILE A 316 -7.17 -4.07 -13.44
CA ILE A 316 -8.22 -4.24 -12.43
C ILE A 316 -7.75 -5.28 -11.40
N TYR A 317 -7.87 -4.97 -10.11
CA TYR A 317 -7.62 -5.89 -8.99
C TYR A 317 -8.94 -6.17 -8.22
N GLY A 318 -9.17 -7.43 -7.82
CA GLY A 318 -10.18 -7.79 -6.82
C GLY A 318 -11.29 -8.77 -7.24
N GLN A 319 -11.41 -9.87 -6.49
CA GLN A 319 -12.53 -10.81 -6.47
C GLN A 319 -13.30 -10.66 -5.13
N GLY A 320 -14.53 -10.11 -5.14
CA GLY A 320 -15.55 -10.38 -4.08
C GLY A 320 -16.32 -9.21 -3.43
N ALA A 321 -17.66 -9.25 -3.62
CA ALA A 321 -18.80 -9.00 -2.72
C ALA A 321 -19.26 -7.63 -2.17
N ALA A 322 -18.48 -6.55 -2.10
CA ALA A 322 -18.99 -5.27 -1.54
C ALA A 322 -19.51 -4.24 -2.56
N LEU A 323 -19.20 -4.43 -3.84
CA LEU A 323 -19.73 -3.62 -4.94
C LEU A 323 -20.45 -4.59 -5.88
N PHE A 324 -21.79 -4.58 -5.84
CA PHE A 324 -22.62 -5.45 -6.68
C PHE A 324 -22.19 -5.35 -8.15
N SER A 325 -22.33 -6.44 -8.90
CA SER A 325 -22.02 -6.52 -10.34
C SER A 325 -22.73 -5.47 -11.21
N ASP A 326 -23.74 -4.78 -10.65
CA ASP A 326 -24.51 -3.73 -11.32
C ASP A 326 -23.96 -2.32 -11.05
N ALA A 327 -23.06 -2.14 -10.08
CA ALA A 327 -22.43 -0.87 -9.69
C ALA A 327 -21.22 -0.47 -10.55
N TYR A 328 -20.79 -1.37 -11.44
CA TYR A 328 -19.77 -1.12 -12.45
C TYR A 328 -20.38 -1.19 -13.83
N SER A 329 -20.34 -0.07 -14.54
CA SER A 329 -20.75 -0.02 -15.94
C SER A 329 -19.61 0.56 -16.76
N TRP A 330 -18.96 -0.29 -17.56
CA TRP A 330 -18.20 0.19 -18.70
C TRP A 330 -19.22 0.57 -19.77
N LEU A 331 -19.49 1.86 -19.85
CA LEU A 331 -20.38 2.39 -20.87
C LEU A 331 -19.55 2.65 -22.12
N ASP A 332 -19.99 2.07 -23.23
CA ASP A 332 -19.53 2.48 -24.55
C ASP A 332 -19.76 4.00 -24.70
N ASP A 333 -18.97 4.67 -25.53
CA ASP A 333 -19.08 6.12 -25.72
C ASP A 333 -20.49 6.58 -26.18
N ASN A 334 -21.38 5.65 -26.54
CA ASN A 334 -22.76 5.90 -26.96
C ASN A 334 -23.85 5.45 -25.96
N ALA A 335 -23.51 4.89 -24.80
CA ALA A 335 -24.52 4.44 -23.83
C ALA A 335 -25.04 5.59 -22.94
N ALA A 336 -26.35 5.59 -22.66
CA ALA A 336 -26.97 6.56 -21.76
C ALA A 336 -26.50 6.35 -20.32
N LEU A 337 -26.30 7.45 -19.58
CA LEU A 337 -25.92 7.44 -18.16
C LEU A 337 -26.95 6.62 -17.36
N ARG A 338 -26.50 5.63 -16.60
CA ARG A 338 -27.38 4.88 -15.69
C ARG A 338 -27.78 5.75 -14.50
N GLN A 339 -29.06 5.72 -14.12
CA GLN A 339 -29.51 6.28 -12.86
C GLN A 339 -29.25 5.26 -11.75
N PHE A 340 -28.41 5.63 -10.79
CA PHE A 340 -28.20 4.86 -9.57
C PHE A 340 -29.03 5.45 -8.42
N PRO A 341 -29.52 4.62 -7.47
CA PRO A 341 -30.16 5.11 -6.25
C PRO A 341 -29.26 6.11 -5.52
N GLU A 342 -29.84 7.09 -4.82
CA GLU A 342 -29.08 8.08 -4.04
C GLU A 342 -28.12 7.48 -3.00
N TRP A 343 -28.40 6.26 -2.58
CA TRP A 343 -27.74 5.57 -1.48
C TRP A 343 -26.61 4.64 -1.91
N ALA A 344 -26.31 4.53 -3.22
CA ALA A 344 -25.33 3.57 -3.73
C ALA A 344 -24.00 4.23 -4.13
N THR A 345 -22.89 3.62 -3.73
CA THR A 345 -21.56 3.93 -4.26
C THR A 345 -21.44 3.35 -5.69
N SER A 346 -21.04 4.17 -6.66
CA SER A 346 -20.88 3.78 -8.07
C SER A 346 -19.66 4.44 -8.71
N ILE A 347 -18.95 3.70 -9.57
CA ILE A 347 -17.82 4.18 -10.35
C ILE A 347 -18.15 3.99 -11.82
N GLU A 348 -18.08 5.07 -12.58
CA GLU A 348 -18.39 5.10 -14.01
C GLU A 348 -17.20 5.64 -14.79
N VAL A 349 -16.76 4.90 -15.82
CA VAL A 349 -15.63 5.28 -16.67
C VAL A 349 -16.10 5.30 -18.13
N ARG A 350 -15.93 6.44 -18.81
CA ARG A 350 -16.28 6.67 -20.22
C ARG A 350 -15.18 7.45 -20.92
N GLY A 351 -14.34 6.78 -21.71
CA GLY A 351 -13.16 7.39 -22.31
C GLY A 351 -12.24 8.02 -21.25
N GLU A 352 -12.07 9.34 -21.28
CA GLU A 352 -11.30 10.11 -20.27
C GLU A 352 -12.15 10.61 -19.08
N LEU A 353 -13.47 10.40 -19.10
CA LEU A 353 -14.37 10.79 -18.02
C LEU A 353 -14.43 9.68 -16.96
N VAL A 354 -14.04 10.02 -15.73
CA VAL A 354 -14.26 9.18 -14.54
C VAL A 354 -15.27 9.90 -13.65
N ARG A 355 -16.46 9.32 -13.48
CA ARG A 355 -17.48 9.79 -12.54
C ARG A 355 -17.52 8.85 -11.34
N LEU A 356 -17.50 9.46 -10.16
CA LEU A 356 -17.50 8.76 -8.89
C LEU A 356 -18.66 9.26 -8.06
N ARG A 357 -19.35 8.33 -7.43
CA ARG A 357 -20.42 8.61 -6.48
C ARG A 357 -20.24 7.69 -5.31
N THR A 358 -20.31 8.22 -4.10
CA THR A 358 -20.45 7.43 -2.88
C THR A 358 -21.91 7.41 -2.48
N GLY A 359 -22.36 6.33 -1.82
CA GLY A 359 -23.66 6.34 -1.15
C GLY A 359 -23.67 7.37 -0.01
N VAL A 360 -24.85 7.80 0.41
CA VAL A 360 -25.04 8.80 1.50
C VAL A 360 -24.25 8.49 2.77
N MET A 361 -24.07 7.19 3.09
CA MET A 361 -23.35 6.73 4.29
C MET A 361 -21.85 6.51 4.07
N ASN A 362 -21.36 6.70 2.83
CA ASN A 362 -19.97 6.49 2.41
C ASN A 362 -19.36 5.15 2.86
N ASP A 363 -20.13 4.07 2.71
CA ASP A 363 -19.77 2.71 3.11
C ASP A 363 -19.89 1.74 1.89
N PRO A 364 -18.78 1.15 1.39
CA PRO A 364 -17.40 1.40 1.84
C PRO A 364 -16.92 2.80 1.40
N PRO A 365 -15.95 3.40 2.13
CA PRO A 365 -15.38 4.69 1.75
C PRO A 365 -14.67 4.56 0.40
N LEU A 366 -14.74 5.61 -0.42
CA LEU A 366 -14.04 5.66 -1.71
C LEU A 366 -13.03 6.79 -1.72
N TYR A 367 -11.78 6.42 -1.98
CA TYR A 367 -10.66 7.34 -2.04
C TYR A 367 -10.12 7.41 -3.46
N VAL A 368 -9.53 8.56 -3.82
CA VAL A 368 -8.95 8.79 -5.15
C VAL A 368 -7.66 9.55 -5.03
N VAL A 369 -6.66 9.16 -5.82
CA VAL A 369 -5.49 10.01 -6.06
C VAL A 369 -5.35 10.25 -7.53
N ARG A 370 -5.14 11.51 -7.90
CA ARG A 370 -4.76 11.89 -9.25
C ARG A 370 -3.31 12.36 -9.28
N ASN A 371 -2.54 11.86 -10.23
CA ASN A 371 -1.24 12.40 -10.57
C ASN A 371 -1.42 13.69 -11.39
N PRO A 372 -1.03 14.87 -10.87
CA PRO A 372 -1.21 16.14 -11.58
C PRO A 372 -0.26 16.29 -12.79
N GLU A 373 0.82 15.53 -12.82
CA GLU A 373 1.81 15.56 -13.90
C GLU A 373 1.43 14.64 -15.05
N THR A 374 0.99 13.41 -14.75
CA THR A 374 0.66 12.37 -15.74
C THR A 374 -0.84 12.18 -15.98
N ASN A 375 -1.68 12.94 -15.27
CA ASN A 375 -3.14 12.83 -15.31
C ASN A 375 -3.69 11.44 -14.96
N ALA A 376 -2.93 10.63 -14.22
CA ALA A 376 -3.29 9.26 -13.91
C ALA A 376 -4.03 9.10 -12.57
N TRP A 377 -4.94 8.11 -12.46
CA TRP A 377 -5.95 8.05 -11.38
C TRP A 377 -5.91 6.71 -10.63
N ALA A 378 -5.73 6.72 -9.31
CA ALA A 378 -5.91 5.55 -8.45
C ALA A 378 -7.21 5.72 -7.69
N LEU A 379 -7.97 4.63 -7.59
CA LEU A 379 -9.19 4.57 -6.81
C LEU A 379 -9.13 3.35 -5.89
N GLY A 380 -9.68 3.46 -4.71
CA GLY A 380 -9.69 2.34 -3.78
C GLY A 380 -10.52 2.62 -2.56
N THR A 381 -10.89 1.56 -1.87
CA THR A 381 -11.56 1.64 -0.56
C THR A 381 -10.57 1.68 0.60
N ASP A 382 -9.28 1.83 0.30
CA ASP A 382 -8.15 1.82 1.24
C ASP A 382 -7.19 2.97 0.88
N THR A 383 -6.95 3.89 1.81
CA THR A 383 -6.03 5.02 1.61
C THR A 383 -4.58 4.57 1.43
N PHE A 384 -4.22 3.42 2.00
CA PHE A 384 -2.85 2.90 1.95
C PHE A 384 -2.47 2.45 0.54
N THR A 385 -3.38 1.74 -0.13
CA THR A 385 -3.27 1.37 -1.54
C THR A 385 -3.03 2.59 -2.44
N LEU A 386 -3.62 3.73 -2.10
CA LEU A 386 -3.43 4.97 -2.87
C LEU A 386 -2.11 5.68 -2.56
N ASN A 387 -1.62 5.59 -1.32
CA ASN A 387 -0.31 6.10 -0.94
C ASN A 387 0.84 5.33 -1.60
N CYS A 388 0.70 4.01 -1.78
CA CYS A 388 1.62 3.23 -2.63
C CYS A 388 1.64 3.79 -4.06
N ALA A 389 0.47 4.13 -4.59
CA ALA A 389 0.30 4.68 -5.92
C ALA A 389 0.96 6.08 -6.04
N ARG A 390 0.76 6.98 -5.07
CA ARG A 390 1.44 8.29 -4.96
C ARG A 390 2.96 8.16 -4.98
N SER A 391 3.50 7.23 -4.20
CA SER A 391 4.95 7.01 -4.13
C SER A 391 5.53 6.53 -5.46
N GLN A 392 4.85 5.62 -6.17
CA GLN A 392 5.27 5.18 -7.51
C GLN A 392 5.29 6.34 -8.53
N TRP A 393 4.56 7.41 -8.27
CA TRP A 393 4.58 8.63 -9.09
C TRP A 393 5.47 9.74 -8.56
N GLY A 394 6.20 9.52 -7.47
CA GLY A 394 7.01 10.54 -6.83
C GLY A 394 6.19 11.68 -6.21
N LEU A 395 4.92 11.45 -5.88
CA LEU A 395 4.08 12.42 -5.17
C LEU A 395 4.29 12.30 -3.65
N PRO A 396 4.12 13.41 -2.88
CA PRO A 396 4.24 13.37 -1.42
C PRO A 396 3.28 12.35 -0.82
N VAL A 397 3.75 11.51 0.10
CA VAL A 397 2.91 10.55 0.84
C VAL A 397 2.65 11.15 2.22
N ASP A 398 1.38 11.29 2.61
CA ASP A 398 1.00 11.97 3.86
C ASP A 398 -0.31 11.39 4.47
N PHE A 399 -0.65 11.82 5.69
CA PHE A 399 -1.93 11.60 6.39
C PHE A 399 -3.14 12.20 5.68
N ALA A 400 -2.90 13.19 4.83
CA ALA A 400 -3.96 13.97 4.22
C ALA A 400 -4.89 13.06 3.42
N ASP A 401 -6.19 13.29 3.61
CA ASP A 401 -7.25 12.80 2.73
C ASP A 401 -6.70 12.75 1.30
N PRO A 402 -6.65 11.58 0.65
CA PRO A 402 -6.12 11.44 -0.71
C PRO A 402 -6.77 12.43 -1.69
N THR A 403 -7.86 13.08 -1.27
CA THR A 403 -8.52 14.21 -1.91
C THR A 403 -8.54 15.53 -1.13
N SER A 404 -7.39 16.13 -0.85
CA SER A 404 -7.34 17.57 -0.57
C SER A 404 -6.68 18.37 -1.70
N LYS A 405 -7.35 19.45 -2.11
CA LYS A 405 -6.68 20.63 -2.65
C LYS A 405 -7.43 21.89 -2.25
N ASP A 406 -6.85 22.66 -1.34
CA ASP A 406 -7.23 24.05 -1.12
C ASP A 406 -6.79 24.89 -2.32
N GLY A 407 -7.71 25.71 -2.86
CA GLY A 407 -7.44 26.65 -3.96
C GLY A 407 -7.41 26.01 -5.35
N ASP A 408 -8.46 26.30 -6.13
CA ASP A 408 -8.66 25.97 -7.55
C ASP A 408 -8.60 24.47 -7.95
N GLY A 409 -9.17 23.59 -7.09
CA GLY A 409 -9.74 22.24 -7.39
C GLY A 409 -8.86 21.05 -6.96
N TRP A 410 -9.31 20.05 -6.18
CA TRP A 410 -10.60 19.35 -6.13
C TRP A 410 -11.13 19.17 -4.70
N ASN A 411 -12.37 19.63 -4.45
CA ASN A 411 -13.32 18.98 -3.54
C ASN A 411 -14.10 17.96 -4.38
N PHE A 412 -14.37 16.75 -3.86
CA PHE A 412 -15.53 16.04 -4.36
C PHE A 412 -16.75 16.83 -3.93
N ALA A 413 -17.29 17.64 -4.84
CA ALA A 413 -18.70 17.91 -4.74
C ALA A 413 -19.39 16.55 -4.92
N ILE A 414 -19.80 15.91 -3.80
CA ILE A 414 -21.20 15.52 -3.73
C ILE A 414 -21.91 16.79 -4.18
N GLU A 415 -22.59 16.79 -5.33
CA GLU A 415 -23.43 17.94 -5.64
C GLU A 415 -24.30 18.16 -4.40
N GLN A 416 -23.99 19.18 -3.59
CA GLN A 416 -24.68 19.48 -2.33
C GLN A 416 -26.13 19.91 -2.59
N HIS A 417 -26.55 19.92 -3.84
CA HIS A 417 -27.95 19.95 -4.21
C HIS A 417 -28.61 18.63 -3.74
N ASN A 418 -29.18 18.69 -2.53
CA ASN A 418 -29.97 17.65 -1.86
C ASN A 418 -29.18 16.56 -1.12
N ASP A 419 -28.23 16.90 -0.21
CA ASP A 419 -27.69 15.92 0.74
C ASP A 419 -28.84 15.36 1.61
N PRO A 420 -29.19 14.06 1.52
CA PRO A 420 -30.32 13.50 2.25
C PRO A 420 -30.16 13.52 3.77
N ILE A 421 -28.95 13.66 4.31
CA ILE A 421 -28.74 13.82 5.76
C ILE A 421 -29.06 15.25 6.18
N GLN A 422 -28.57 16.24 5.42
CA GLN A 422 -28.88 17.66 5.70
C GLN A 422 -30.35 18.01 5.38
N ALA A 423 -30.92 17.42 4.33
CA ALA A 423 -32.31 17.61 3.93
C ALA A 423 -33.30 16.69 4.68
N GLY A 424 -32.82 15.56 5.21
CA GLY A 424 -33.62 14.54 5.91
C GLY A 424 -33.80 14.79 7.40
N LEU A 425 -33.31 15.92 7.93
CA LEU A 425 -33.60 16.34 9.30
C LEU A 425 -35.06 16.81 9.40
N ASN A 426 -35.95 15.88 9.69
CA ASN A 426 -37.38 16.15 9.84
C ASN A 426 -37.93 15.41 11.08
N PRO A 427 -37.67 15.90 12.31
CA PRO A 427 -38.05 15.22 13.55
C PRO A 427 -39.57 15.28 13.76
N GLN A 428 -40.29 14.37 13.10
CA GLN A 428 -41.76 14.29 13.12
C GLN A 428 -42.28 13.36 14.23
N VAL A 429 -41.45 12.42 14.71
CA VAL A 429 -41.86 11.44 15.72
C VAL A 429 -41.42 11.93 17.11
N ASN A 430 -42.39 12.39 17.90
CA ASN A 430 -42.16 12.94 19.24
C ASN A 430 -42.86 12.14 20.37
N ASP A 431 -43.71 11.16 20.02
CA ASP A 431 -44.22 10.21 21.00
C ASP A 431 -43.14 9.19 21.35
N PHE A 432 -42.86 9.06 22.65
CA PHE A 432 -41.76 8.25 23.17
C PHE A 432 -41.90 6.76 22.80
N LYS A 433 -43.13 6.22 22.85
CA LYS A 433 -43.38 4.79 22.59
C LYS A 433 -43.36 4.50 21.10
N GLU A 434 -43.98 5.36 20.30
CA GLU A 434 -43.95 5.28 18.84
C GLU A 434 -42.52 5.37 18.30
N ALA A 435 -41.72 6.30 18.82
CA ALA A 435 -40.30 6.42 18.48
C ALA A 435 -39.55 5.10 18.73
N GLY A 436 -39.76 4.49 19.89
CA GLY A 436 -39.11 3.23 20.27
C GLY A 436 -39.47 2.07 19.34
N LEU A 437 -40.75 1.88 19.07
CA LEU A 437 -41.26 0.81 18.20
C LEU A 437 -40.79 0.99 16.74
N THR A 438 -40.84 2.23 16.24
CA THR A 438 -40.44 2.53 14.86
C THR A 438 -38.95 2.28 14.66
N PHE A 439 -38.11 2.70 15.62
CA PHE A 439 -36.67 2.45 15.57
C PHE A 439 -36.33 0.96 15.65
N VAL A 440 -36.95 0.22 16.57
CA VAL A 440 -36.79 -1.24 16.68
C VAL A 440 -37.19 -1.95 15.39
N SER A 441 -38.33 -1.57 14.79
CA SER A 441 -38.79 -2.16 13.53
C SER A 441 -37.81 -1.90 12.38
N SER A 442 -37.25 -0.69 12.30
CA SER A 442 -36.26 -0.33 11.29
C SER A 442 -34.95 -1.14 11.48
N LEU A 443 -34.49 -1.28 12.74
CA LEU A 443 -33.30 -2.07 13.05
C LEU A 443 -33.49 -3.57 12.76
N GLN A 444 -34.66 -4.14 13.05
CA GLN A 444 -35.00 -5.52 12.68
C GLN A 444 -34.96 -5.75 11.18
N LYS A 445 -35.51 -4.80 10.41
CA LYS A 445 -35.47 -4.82 8.95
C LYS A 445 -34.04 -4.77 8.43
N ALA A 446 -33.21 -3.87 8.96
CA ALA A 446 -31.80 -3.75 8.59
C ALA A 446 -31.01 -5.05 8.85
N VAL A 447 -31.19 -5.67 10.02
CA VAL A 447 -30.58 -6.99 10.31
C VAL A 447 -31.03 -8.03 9.29
N SER A 448 -32.32 -8.05 8.93
CA SER A 448 -32.87 -8.97 7.91
C SER A 448 -32.21 -8.79 6.53
N GLU A 449 -32.16 -7.55 6.03
CA GLU A 449 -31.63 -7.25 4.70
C GLU A 449 -30.12 -7.49 4.64
N MET A 450 -29.38 -7.13 5.69
CA MET A 450 -27.93 -7.33 5.74
C MET A 450 -27.55 -8.81 5.81
N THR A 451 -28.43 -9.68 6.32
CA THR A 451 -28.18 -11.12 6.50
C THR A 451 -28.94 -11.99 5.50
N GLU A 452 -29.49 -11.40 4.42
CA GLU A 452 -30.17 -12.15 3.38
C GLU A 452 -29.25 -13.23 2.77
N GLY A 453 -29.71 -14.48 2.76
CA GLY A 453 -28.94 -15.63 2.26
C GLY A 453 -27.83 -16.12 3.20
N VAL A 454 -27.75 -15.64 4.43
CA VAL A 454 -26.74 -16.04 5.43
C VAL A 454 -27.35 -17.05 6.42
N GLU A 455 -26.67 -18.16 6.67
CA GLU A 455 -27.16 -19.19 7.61
C GLU A 455 -26.67 -18.97 9.06
N SER A 456 -25.45 -18.46 9.22
CA SER A 456 -24.82 -18.28 10.53
C SER A 456 -24.04 -16.98 10.62
N VAL A 457 -24.12 -16.32 11.78
CA VAL A 457 -23.46 -15.03 12.04
C VAL A 457 -22.72 -15.03 13.36
N ALA A 458 -21.58 -14.33 13.39
CA ALA A 458 -20.91 -13.95 14.62
C ALA A 458 -21.45 -12.59 15.08
N CYS A 459 -21.87 -12.47 16.33
CA CYS A 459 -22.23 -11.18 16.92
C CYS A 459 -21.12 -10.74 17.88
N LEU A 460 -20.51 -9.58 17.60
CA LEU A 460 -19.60 -8.95 18.57
C LEU A 460 -20.45 -8.32 19.67
N LEU A 461 -20.47 -8.98 20.83
CA LEU A 461 -21.38 -8.71 21.92
C LEU A 461 -20.66 -8.05 23.09
N SER A 462 -21.24 -6.97 23.59
CA SER A 462 -20.87 -6.28 24.82
C SER A 462 -22.01 -6.42 25.85
N GLY A 463 -21.85 -5.86 27.05
CA GLY A 463 -22.90 -5.89 28.07
C GLY A 463 -24.08 -4.94 27.78
N GLY A 464 -23.91 -4.02 26.82
CA GLY A 464 -24.85 -2.95 26.52
C GLY A 464 -26.00 -3.33 25.58
N ILE A 465 -26.98 -2.43 25.49
CA ILE A 465 -28.16 -2.62 24.66
C ILE A 465 -27.88 -2.62 23.14
N ASP A 466 -26.79 -1.99 22.72
CA ASP A 466 -26.52 -1.77 21.29
C ASP A 466 -26.21 -3.08 20.56
N SER A 467 -25.18 -3.79 20.98
CA SER A 467 -24.83 -5.11 20.46
C SER A 467 -25.88 -6.16 20.87
N GLY A 468 -26.51 -5.98 22.04
CA GLY A 468 -27.55 -6.87 22.53
C GLY A 468 -28.80 -6.90 21.65
N ALA A 469 -29.24 -5.75 21.15
CA ALA A 469 -30.39 -5.67 20.25
C ALA A 469 -30.13 -6.32 18.89
N VAL A 470 -28.97 -6.06 18.30
CA VAL A 470 -28.55 -6.69 17.03
C VAL A 470 -28.51 -8.21 17.19
N THR A 471 -27.96 -8.69 18.30
CA THR A 471 -27.88 -10.14 18.62
C THR A 471 -29.27 -10.75 18.78
N ALA A 472 -30.16 -10.11 19.55
CA ALA A 472 -31.53 -10.59 19.76
C ALA A 472 -32.32 -10.67 18.44
N PHE A 473 -32.15 -9.69 17.55
CA PHE A 473 -32.81 -9.69 16.25
C PHE A 473 -32.24 -10.73 15.30
N ALA A 474 -30.92 -10.93 15.28
CA ALA A 474 -30.31 -12.00 14.51
C ALA A 474 -30.86 -13.39 14.91
N VAL A 475 -30.99 -13.64 16.21
CA VAL A 475 -31.61 -14.89 16.73
C VAL A 475 -33.08 -15.00 16.30
N ARG A 476 -33.84 -13.90 16.40
CA ARG A 476 -35.27 -13.90 16.07
C ARG A 476 -35.54 -14.09 14.56
N GLN A 477 -34.61 -13.70 13.71
CA GLN A 477 -34.65 -14.00 12.27
C GLN A 477 -34.37 -15.48 11.96
N GLY A 478 -34.02 -16.29 12.96
CA GLY A 478 -33.75 -17.71 12.80
C GLY A 478 -32.31 -18.03 12.38
N LEU A 479 -31.40 -17.07 12.47
CA LEU A 479 -29.99 -17.28 12.16
C LEU A 479 -29.32 -18.13 13.24
N LYS A 480 -28.32 -18.93 12.86
CA LYS A 480 -27.42 -19.58 13.82
C LYS A 480 -26.41 -18.55 14.33
N VAL A 481 -26.62 -18.04 15.53
CA VAL A 481 -25.79 -16.98 16.12
C VAL A 481 -24.77 -17.55 17.10
N THR A 482 -23.52 -17.13 16.98
CA THR A 482 -22.49 -17.27 18.03
C THR A 482 -22.11 -15.87 18.53
N ALA A 483 -22.21 -15.61 19.83
CA ALA A 483 -21.80 -14.35 20.41
C ALA A 483 -20.32 -14.40 20.85
N TYR A 484 -19.57 -13.35 20.54
CA TYR A 484 -18.17 -13.18 20.95
C TYR A 484 -18.06 -11.91 21.77
N SER A 485 -17.56 -12.00 23.01
CA SER A 485 -17.22 -10.80 23.78
C SER A 485 -15.71 -10.70 24.01
N ALA A 486 -15.22 -9.47 23.92
CA ALA A 486 -13.82 -9.12 24.06
C ALA A 486 -13.53 -8.59 25.48
N GLY A 487 -12.38 -8.98 26.03
CA GLY A 487 -11.78 -8.46 27.24
C GLY A 487 -10.41 -7.87 26.93
N SER A 488 -9.99 -6.93 27.76
CA SER A 488 -8.66 -6.34 27.76
C SER A 488 -8.06 -6.45 29.17
N PRO A 489 -6.74 -6.21 29.36
CA PRO A 489 -6.13 -6.23 30.69
C PRO A 489 -6.75 -5.22 31.67
N TRP A 490 -7.41 -4.19 31.13
CA TRP A 490 -8.01 -3.10 31.89
C TRP A 490 -9.51 -3.30 32.15
N GLY A 491 -10.15 -4.31 31.54
CA GLY A 491 -11.55 -4.62 31.79
C GLY A 491 -12.23 -5.42 30.70
N ASN A 492 -13.38 -6.01 31.03
CA ASN A 492 -14.24 -6.78 30.13
C ASN A 492 -15.73 -6.66 30.53
N GLU A 493 -16.64 -7.14 29.68
CA GLU A 493 -18.07 -7.31 29.97
C GLU A 493 -18.54 -8.75 29.68
N HIS A 494 -17.70 -9.74 30.02
CA HIS A 494 -17.99 -11.13 29.68
C HIS A 494 -19.22 -11.68 30.40
N ASP A 495 -19.40 -11.34 31.67
CA ASP A 495 -20.50 -11.87 32.46
C ASP A 495 -21.85 -11.30 32.02
N GLU A 496 -21.87 -10.08 31.53
CA GLU A 496 -23.12 -9.43 31.14
C GLU A 496 -23.50 -9.74 29.70
N ALA A 497 -22.52 -9.96 28.84
CA ALA A 497 -22.73 -10.68 27.58
C ALA A 497 -23.23 -12.11 27.82
N ALA A 498 -22.72 -12.80 28.84
CA ALA A 498 -23.15 -14.16 29.19
C ALA A 498 -24.60 -14.22 29.69
N GLU A 499 -25.07 -13.19 30.38
CA GLU A 499 -26.47 -13.08 30.81
C GLU A 499 -27.42 -13.04 29.60
N LEU A 500 -27.14 -12.19 28.61
CA LEU A 500 -27.96 -12.10 27.40
C LEU A 500 -27.90 -13.38 26.57
N THR A 501 -26.72 -13.95 26.36
CA THR A 501 -26.57 -15.18 25.56
C THR A 501 -27.29 -16.37 26.18
N LYS A 502 -27.28 -16.47 27.53
CA LYS A 502 -28.08 -17.44 28.26
C LYS A 502 -29.58 -17.19 28.09
N TYR A 503 -30.02 -15.93 28.13
CA TYR A 503 -31.42 -15.56 27.88
C TYR A 503 -31.88 -15.94 26.47
N LEU A 504 -31.03 -15.71 25.47
CA LEU A 504 -31.30 -16.02 24.06
C LEU A 504 -31.07 -17.49 23.68
N GLY A 505 -30.42 -18.28 24.54
CA GLY A 505 -30.10 -19.69 24.30
C GLY A 505 -29.05 -19.92 23.22
N ILE A 506 -28.07 -19.02 23.09
CA ILE A 506 -27.02 -19.07 22.07
C ILE A 506 -25.62 -19.32 22.66
N PRO A 507 -24.68 -19.88 21.88
CA PRO A 507 -23.28 -20.01 22.29
C PRO A 507 -22.61 -18.66 22.56
N HIS A 508 -21.74 -18.64 23.57
CA HIS A 508 -20.94 -17.48 23.94
C HIS A 508 -19.46 -17.85 24.02
N VAL A 509 -18.61 -17.07 23.35
CA VAL A 509 -17.15 -17.18 23.37
C VAL A 509 -16.57 -15.94 24.04
N ARG A 510 -15.78 -16.15 25.09
CA ARG A 510 -15.05 -15.09 25.81
C ARG A 510 -13.62 -15.05 25.30
N VAL A 511 -13.14 -13.87 24.96
CA VAL A 511 -11.79 -13.66 24.42
C VAL A 511 -11.12 -12.55 25.20
N ASP A 512 -10.14 -12.88 26.01
CA ASP A 512 -9.31 -11.92 26.73
C ASP A 512 -8.03 -11.66 25.93
N PHE A 513 -7.85 -10.42 25.49
CA PHE A 513 -6.62 -9.98 24.82
C PHE A 513 -5.61 -9.50 25.85
N SER A 514 -4.34 -9.87 25.67
CA SER A 514 -3.23 -9.22 26.37
C SER A 514 -3.03 -7.79 25.87
N ALA A 515 -2.25 -7.00 26.60
CA ALA A 515 -1.84 -5.68 26.14
C ALA A 515 -1.08 -5.79 24.80
N GLU A 516 -0.23 -6.82 24.65
CA GLU A 516 0.53 -7.09 23.44
C GLU A 516 -0.34 -7.41 22.24
N ASP A 517 -1.39 -8.22 22.41
CA ASP A 517 -2.34 -8.54 21.33
C ASP A 517 -3.01 -7.26 20.80
N LEU A 518 -3.38 -6.36 21.72
CA LEU A 518 -3.96 -5.08 21.38
C LEU A 518 -2.95 -4.16 20.70
N TYR A 519 -1.69 -4.12 21.17
CA TYR A 519 -0.64 -3.34 20.52
C TYR A 519 -0.30 -3.85 19.13
N ALA A 520 -0.28 -5.16 18.93
CA ALA A 520 -0.06 -5.81 17.64
C ALA A 520 -1.19 -5.51 16.64
N ALA A 521 -2.40 -5.18 17.11
CA ALA A 521 -3.52 -4.78 16.28
C ALA A 521 -3.49 -3.29 15.87
N ILE A 522 -2.65 -2.45 16.46
CA ILE A 522 -2.55 -1.01 16.15
C ILE A 522 -2.20 -0.76 14.68
N PRO A 523 -1.15 -1.38 14.09
CA PRO A 523 -0.78 -1.15 12.68
C PRO A 523 -1.91 -1.43 11.70
N GLU A 524 -2.59 -2.56 11.88
CA GLU A 524 -3.68 -3.00 11.00
C GLU A 524 -4.94 -2.13 11.19
N SER A 525 -5.20 -1.65 12.41
CA SER A 525 -6.29 -0.71 12.68
C SER A 525 -6.03 0.64 12.02
N ILE A 526 -4.82 1.18 12.17
CA ILE A 526 -4.39 2.41 11.50
C ILE A 526 -4.48 2.27 9.98
N ARG A 527 -4.09 1.10 9.45
CA ARG A 527 -4.20 0.81 8.02
C ARG A 527 -5.65 0.80 7.55
N GLY A 528 -6.52 0.08 8.25
CA GLY A 528 -7.93 -0.04 7.88
C GLY A 528 -8.71 1.28 7.99
N LEU A 529 -8.34 2.15 8.93
CA LEU A 529 -8.93 3.48 9.10
C LEU A 529 -8.30 4.52 8.16
N GLY A 530 -7.09 4.28 7.68
CA GLY A 530 -6.34 5.27 6.90
C GLY A 530 -5.90 6.51 7.68
N THR A 531 -5.96 6.47 9.02
CA THR A 531 -5.61 7.58 9.92
C THR A 531 -4.97 7.06 11.20
N ALA A 532 -4.12 7.89 11.82
CA ALA A 532 -3.53 7.64 13.13
C ALA A 532 -4.24 8.42 14.25
N GLU A 533 -5.42 8.97 13.99
CA GLU A 533 -6.20 9.67 15.01
C GLU A 533 -6.59 8.70 16.13
N ARG A 534 -6.08 8.96 17.33
CA ARG A 534 -6.12 8.03 18.46
C ARG A 534 -7.53 7.50 18.76
N ASP A 535 -8.53 8.40 18.74
CA ASP A 535 -9.87 8.08 19.22
C ASP A 535 -10.57 7.11 18.25
N ARG A 536 -10.23 7.19 16.97
CA ARG A 536 -10.72 6.28 15.92
C ARG A 536 -10.00 4.94 15.96
N VAL A 537 -8.68 4.97 16.15
CA VAL A 537 -7.86 3.74 16.27
C VAL A 537 -8.32 2.92 17.46
N ASP A 538 -8.54 3.55 18.61
CA ASP A 538 -8.95 2.90 19.85
C ASP A 538 -10.36 2.25 19.73
N ILE A 539 -11.25 2.80 18.88
CA ILE A 539 -12.58 2.22 18.59
C ILE A 539 -12.44 0.90 17.82
N LEU A 540 -11.62 0.87 16.77
CA LEU A 540 -11.49 -0.30 15.90
C LEU A 540 -10.59 -1.40 16.51
N LEU A 541 -9.72 -1.04 17.45
CA LEU A 541 -8.61 -1.88 17.92
C LEU A 541 -9.02 -3.28 18.37
N THR A 542 -10.07 -3.38 19.19
CA THR A 542 -10.55 -4.67 19.71
C THR A 542 -11.17 -5.56 18.64
N ILE A 543 -11.83 -4.95 17.63
CA ILE A 543 -12.39 -5.67 16.49
C ILE A 543 -11.24 -6.21 15.63
N THR A 544 -10.22 -5.40 15.38
CA THR A 544 -9.02 -5.83 14.66
C THR A 544 -8.31 -6.98 15.40
N ALA A 545 -8.10 -6.87 16.71
CA ALA A 545 -7.51 -7.93 17.52
C ALA A 545 -8.34 -9.23 17.45
N MET A 546 -9.67 -9.13 17.50
CA MET A 546 -10.58 -10.26 17.34
C MET A 546 -10.45 -10.93 15.97
N MET A 547 -10.35 -10.16 14.89
CA MET A 547 -10.13 -10.72 13.55
C MET A 547 -8.76 -11.41 13.44
N ARG A 548 -7.70 -10.77 13.95
CA ARG A 548 -6.33 -11.29 13.94
C ARG A 548 -6.18 -12.59 14.72
N SER A 549 -6.94 -12.76 15.81
CA SER A 549 -6.91 -14.00 16.60
C SER A 549 -7.38 -15.25 15.83
N GLY A 550 -8.12 -15.08 14.73
CA GLY A 550 -8.69 -16.18 13.95
C GLY A 550 -9.79 -16.98 14.68
N ILE A 551 -10.26 -16.51 15.84
CA ILE A 551 -11.21 -17.26 16.68
C ILE A 551 -12.64 -17.28 16.14
N ILE A 552 -13.02 -16.27 15.35
CA ILE A 552 -14.33 -16.17 14.73
C ILE A 552 -14.41 -17.14 13.54
N LYS A 553 -15.40 -18.04 13.56
CA LYS A 553 -15.53 -19.09 12.55
C LYS A 553 -16.52 -18.71 11.44
N GLU A 554 -17.52 -17.93 11.79
CA GLU A 554 -18.58 -17.47 10.91
C GLU A 554 -18.03 -16.54 9.83
N GLN A 555 -18.68 -16.54 8.66
CA GLN A 555 -18.28 -15.73 7.50
C GLN A 555 -18.82 -14.30 7.57
N HIS A 556 -19.88 -14.08 8.35
CA HIS A 556 -20.52 -12.78 8.49
C HIS A 556 -20.56 -12.39 9.97
N ILE A 557 -20.06 -11.19 10.26
CA ILE A 557 -20.03 -10.57 11.58
C ILE A 557 -21.01 -9.40 11.65
N LEU A 558 -21.78 -9.32 12.72
CA LEU A 558 -22.64 -8.19 13.05
C LEU A 558 -22.10 -7.48 14.30
N THR A 559 -22.14 -6.15 14.29
CA THR A 559 -21.75 -5.33 15.45
C THR A 559 -22.85 -4.35 15.86
N GLY A 560 -22.80 -3.90 17.12
CA GLY A 560 -23.68 -2.84 17.64
C GLY A 560 -23.16 -1.41 17.44
N LEU A 561 -22.12 -1.23 16.62
CA LEU A 561 -21.49 0.07 16.39
C LEU A 561 -22.45 1.06 15.69
N GLY A 562 -22.36 2.34 16.06
CA GLY A 562 -23.14 3.44 15.46
C GLY A 562 -24.41 3.86 16.24
N SER A 563 -24.92 3.04 17.14
CA SER A 563 -26.13 3.37 17.93
C SER A 563 -25.96 4.64 18.78
N ASP A 564 -24.78 4.85 19.38
CA ASP A 564 -24.50 6.03 20.21
C ASP A 564 -24.64 7.34 19.44
N LEU A 565 -24.13 7.36 18.22
CA LEU A 565 -24.14 8.52 17.33
C LEU A 565 -25.57 8.93 16.99
N LEU A 566 -26.40 7.94 16.67
CA LEU A 566 -27.77 8.17 16.24
C LEU A 566 -28.71 8.52 17.40
N ASN A 567 -28.43 8.01 18.59
CA ASN A 567 -29.40 7.97 19.69
C ASN A 567 -28.98 8.77 20.94
N LEU A 568 -28.03 9.70 20.81
CA LEU A 568 -27.48 10.50 21.93
C LEU A 568 -26.99 9.59 23.08
N GLY A 569 -26.15 8.61 22.72
CA GLY A 569 -25.63 7.62 23.67
C GLY A 569 -24.52 8.12 24.59
N LEU A 570 -24.05 9.34 24.38
CA LEU A 570 -23.15 10.08 25.27
C LEU A 570 -23.88 11.29 25.83
N PRO A 571 -23.57 11.74 27.07
CA PRO A 571 -24.15 12.94 27.63
C PRO A 571 -23.83 14.15 26.73
N PRO A 572 -24.84 14.89 26.24
CA PRO A 572 -24.60 16.06 25.41
C PRO A 572 -24.16 17.26 26.25
N ASP A 573 -23.41 18.17 25.63
CA ASP A 573 -22.98 19.43 26.28
C ASP A 573 -24.13 20.44 26.41
N SER A 574 -25.19 20.28 25.61
CA SER A 574 -26.39 21.11 25.59
C SER A 574 -27.65 20.29 25.78
N SER A 575 -28.66 20.86 26.44
CA SER A 575 -30.01 20.30 26.51
C SER A 575 -30.97 20.91 25.46
N GLU A 576 -30.50 21.84 24.64
CA GLU A 576 -31.33 22.50 23.62
C GLU A 576 -31.55 21.56 22.42
N THR A 577 -32.80 21.35 22.03
CA THR A 577 -33.19 20.44 20.92
C THR A 577 -32.42 20.73 19.63
N GLU A 578 -32.28 21.99 19.24
CA GLU A 578 -31.57 22.40 18.02
C GLU A 578 -30.07 22.09 18.08
N ALA A 579 -29.45 22.19 19.27
CA ALA A 579 -28.06 21.81 19.46
C ALA A 579 -27.90 20.30 19.34
N LEU A 580 -28.78 19.53 19.99
CA LEU A 580 -28.77 18.06 19.92
C LEU A 580 -28.95 17.52 18.50
N LEU A 581 -29.80 18.17 17.69
CA LEU A 581 -30.01 17.80 16.29
C LEU A 581 -28.77 18.09 15.45
N ARG A 582 -28.12 19.24 15.65
CA ARG A 582 -26.85 19.56 15.01
C ARG A 582 -25.76 18.56 15.41
N ASP A 583 -25.63 18.23 16.68
CA ASP A 583 -24.64 17.27 17.16
C ASP A 583 -24.80 15.88 16.50
N ILE A 584 -26.04 15.42 16.29
CA ILE A 584 -26.31 14.16 15.59
C ILE A 584 -25.92 14.26 14.11
N VAL A 585 -26.32 15.34 13.42
CA VAL A 585 -26.00 15.53 12.00
C VAL A 585 -24.50 15.68 11.78
N ASP A 586 -23.86 16.54 12.56
CA ASP A 586 -22.41 16.77 12.52
C ASP A 586 -21.67 15.48 12.86
N GLY A 587 -22.15 14.71 13.84
CA GLY A 587 -21.62 13.39 14.15
C GLY A 587 -21.71 12.42 12.97
N ILE A 588 -22.87 12.31 12.32
CA ILE A 588 -23.04 11.45 11.13
C ILE A 588 -22.13 11.92 9.99
N ASP A 589 -22.06 13.24 9.77
CA ASP A 589 -21.24 13.86 8.73
C ASP A 589 -19.75 13.61 8.95
N ILE A 590 -19.27 13.77 10.19
CA ILE A 590 -17.91 13.41 10.57
C ILE A 590 -17.68 11.93 10.27
N VAL A 591 -18.51 11.04 10.82
CA VAL A 591 -18.25 9.59 10.78
C VAL A 591 -18.32 9.00 9.37
N ARG A 592 -19.21 9.50 8.50
CA ARG A 592 -19.21 9.09 7.07
C ARG A 592 -17.89 9.45 6.37
N HIS A 593 -17.13 10.41 6.88
CA HIS A 593 -15.82 10.80 6.33
C HIS A 593 -14.63 10.26 7.13
N THR A 594 -14.84 9.62 8.29
CA THR A 594 -13.75 9.13 9.15
C THR A 594 -13.33 7.69 8.91
N GLY A 595 -14.23 6.86 8.35
CA GLY A 595 -13.98 5.44 8.11
C GLY A 595 -14.12 4.53 9.34
N GLU A 596 -14.68 5.03 10.45
CA GLU A 596 -14.82 4.26 11.71
C GLU A 596 -15.66 2.97 11.59
N PHE A 597 -16.54 2.89 10.58
CA PHE A 597 -17.34 1.70 10.27
C PHE A 597 -16.78 0.87 9.11
N THR A 598 -15.48 0.99 8.84
CA THR A 598 -14.79 0.19 7.83
C THR A 598 -14.90 -1.31 8.14
N ASP A 599 -15.22 -2.11 7.11
CA ASP A 599 -15.22 -3.57 7.20
C ASP A 599 -13.82 -4.19 7.03
N PHE A 600 -12.79 -3.34 6.88
CA PHE A 600 -11.42 -3.72 6.52
C PHE A 600 -10.86 -4.89 7.37
N PRO A 601 -10.90 -4.88 8.72
CA PRO A 601 -10.31 -5.98 9.50
C PRO A 601 -10.97 -7.33 9.24
N ALA A 602 -12.29 -7.35 9.02
CA ALA A 602 -12.99 -8.58 8.67
C ALA A 602 -12.63 -9.05 7.26
N CYS A 603 -12.53 -8.10 6.31
CA CYS A 603 -12.16 -8.41 4.93
C CYS A 603 -10.73 -8.96 4.81
N VAL A 604 -9.77 -8.50 5.63
CA VAL A 604 -8.42 -9.09 5.73
C VAL A 604 -8.49 -10.57 6.14
N ALA A 605 -9.37 -10.89 7.09
CA ALA A 605 -9.64 -12.27 7.52
C ALA A 605 -10.53 -13.07 6.54
N GLY A 606 -10.87 -12.51 5.38
CA GLY A 606 -11.73 -13.15 4.37
C GLY A 606 -13.21 -13.22 4.77
N LYS A 607 -13.66 -12.37 5.70
CA LYS A 607 -15.02 -12.33 6.25
C LYS A 607 -15.73 -11.02 5.88
N LYS A 608 -17.05 -10.97 6.09
CA LYS A 608 -17.88 -9.77 5.93
C LYS A 608 -18.27 -9.22 7.29
N MET A 609 -18.12 -7.92 7.51
CA MET A 609 -18.66 -7.24 8.69
C MET A 609 -19.82 -6.32 8.28
N SER A 610 -20.81 -6.16 9.15
CA SER A 610 -21.93 -5.25 8.90
C SER A 610 -22.37 -4.57 10.18
N HIS A 611 -22.80 -3.31 10.02
CA HIS A 611 -23.18 -2.42 11.11
C HIS A 611 -24.66 -2.02 10.94
N PRO A 612 -25.62 -2.78 11.51
CA PRO A 612 -27.05 -2.56 11.29
C PRO A 612 -27.55 -1.16 11.64
N TYR A 613 -26.93 -0.50 12.64
CA TYR A 613 -27.25 0.89 12.97
C TYR A 613 -26.86 1.88 11.87
N TRP A 614 -25.86 1.55 11.05
CA TRP A 614 -25.42 2.36 9.92
C TRP A 614 -26.24 2.11 8.64
N HIS A 615 -27.29 1.28 8.72
CA HIS A 615 -28.20 1.07 7.61
C HIS A 615 -29.00 2.34 7.31
N LYS A 616 -29.16 2.67 6.01
CA LYS A 616 -29.87 3.87 5.53
C LYS A 616 -31.23 4.10 6.21
N ASP A 617 -32.04 3.05 6.35
CA ASP A 617 -33.38 3.15 6.90
C ASP A 617 -33.34 3.40 8.41
N VAL A 618 -32.31 2.89 9.11
CA VAL A 618 -32.13 3.07 10.56
C VAL A 618 -31.66 4.49 10.84
N VAL A 619 -30.69 4.99 10.07
CA VAL A 619 -30.20 6.38 10.15
C VAL A 619 -31.34 7.36 9.86
N GLN A 620 -32.09 7.16 8.77
CA GLN A 620 -33.23 8.01 8.44
C GLN A 620 -34.31 7.98 9.52
N THR A 621 -34.60 6.79 10.07
CA THR A 621 -35.56 6.67 11.19
C THR A 621 -35.06 7.42 12.43
N ALA A 622 -33.77 7.32 12.75
CA ALA A 622 -33.17 8.04 13.87
C ALA A 622 -33.24 9.56 13.70
N LEU A 623 -33.01 10.08 12.48
CA LEU A 623 -33.12 11.51 12.18
C LEU A 623 -34.57 12.03 12.29
N ASN A 624 -35.57 11.17 12.05
CA ASN A 624 -36.98 11.50 12.18
C ASN A 624 -37.50 11.47 13.63
N ILE A 625 -36.71 10.94 14.57
CA ILE A 625 -37.08 10.86 16.00
C ILE A 625 -36.59 12.10 16.75
N HIS A 626 -37.51 12.75 17.45
CA HIS A 626 -37.24 13.96 18.21
C HIS A 626 -36.22 13.70 19.36
N PRO A 627 -35.22 14.58 19.60
CA PRO A 627 -34.19 14.39 20.62
C PRO A 627 -34.70 14.15 22.05
N THR A 628 -35.86 14.70 22.40
CA THR A 628 -36.49 14.49 23.73
C THR A 628 -36.95 13.05 23.96
N CYS A 629 -37.12 12.24 22.91
CA CYS A 629 -37.35 10.80 23.06
C CYS A 629 -36.04 10.05 23.32
N LYS A 630 -34.93 10.53 22.73
CA LYS A 630 -33.58 9.96 22.85
C LYS A 630 -33.04 10.13 24.26
N LEU A 631 -33.22 11.31 24.86
CA LEU A 631 -32.89 11.62 26.26
C LEU A 631 -34.16 11.80 27.07
N HIS A 632 -34.55 10.78 27.83
CA HIS A 632 -35.79 10.80 28.61
C HIS A 632 -35.56 10.29 30.03
N GLY A 633 -36.09 10.99 31.03
CA GLY A 633 -35.96 10.60 32.45
C GLY A 633 -34.51 10.54 32.95
N GLY A 634 -33.60 11.35 32.37
CA GLY A 634 -32.17 11.33 32.70
C GLY A 634 -31.41 10.11 32.16
N ARG A 635 -32.00 9.36 31.21
CA ARG A 635 -31.37 8.20 30.57
C ARG A 635 -31.16 8.44 29.08
N GLU A 636 -30.00 8.00 28.61
CA GLU A 636 -29.62 7.95 27.21
C GLU A 636 -30.33 6.81 26.47
N LYS A 637 -30.65 7.04 25.19
CA LYS A 637 -31.36 6.09 24.32
C LYS A 637 -32.65 5.55 24.94
N ALA A 638 -33.32 6.33 25.80
CA ALA A 638 -34.36 5.81 26.67
C ALA A 638 -35.53 5.17 25.90
N PHE A 639 -35.97 5.79 24.81
CA PHE A 639 -37.02 5.25 23.93
C PHE A 639 -36.66 3.87 23.38
N PHE A 640 -35.40 3.70 22.95
CA PHE A 640 -34.87 2.46 22.40
C PHE A 640 -34.72 1.39 23.49
N ARG A 641 -34.19 1.74 24.66
CA ARG A 641 -34.07 0.83 25.81
C ARG A 641 -35.43 0.29 26.26
N SER A 642 -36.43 1.17 26.38
CA SER A 642 -37.80 0.77 26.74
C SER A 642 -38.43 -0.14 25.68
N ALA A 643 -38.26 0.17 24.40
CA ALA A 643 -38.79 -0.66 23.30
C ALA A 643 -38.10 -2.03 23.18
N MET A 644 -36.90 -2.19 23.75
CA MET A 644 -36.14 -3.43 23.75
C MET A 644 -36.46 -4.39 24.90
N GLU A 645 -37.17 -3.95 25.95
CA GLU A 645 -37.57 -4.80 27.08
C GLU A 645 -38.23 -6.15 26.70
N PRO A 646 -39.03 -6.26 25.62
CA PRO A 646 -39.61 -7.54 25.21
C PRO A 646 -38.61 -8.52 24.59
N TYR A 647 -37.40 -8.08 24.25
CA TYR A 647 -36.43 -8.84 23.44
C TYR A 647 -35.14 -9.20 24.19
N VAL A 648 -34.81 -8.49 25.26
CA VAL A 648 -33.60 -8.68 26.06
C VAL A 648 -33.94 -8.57 27.56
N PRO A 649 -33.15 -9.14 28.48
CA PRO A 649 -33.44 -9.02 29.90
C PRO A 649 -33.30 -7.57 30.38
N MET A 650 -34.02 -7.22 31.45
CA MET A 650 -34.07 -5.88 32.02
C MET A 650 -32.68 -5.32 32.38
N SER A 651 -31.80 -6.22 32.86
CA SER A 651 -30.40 -5.99 33.16
C SER A 651 -29.56 -5.57 31.95
N THR A 652 -29.89 -6.02 30.74
CA THR A 652 -29.28 -5.56 29.48
C THR A 652 -29.96 -4.29 28.97
N ALA A 653 -31.30 -4.25 28.94
CA ALA A 653 -32.08 -3.12 28.42
C ALA A 653 -31.72 -1.80 29.14
N TRP A 654 -31.57 -1.84 30.46
CA TRP A 654 -31.37 -0.66 31.30
C TRP A 654 -29.99 -0.61 31.98
N ARG A 655 -29.03 -1.41 31.51
CA ARG A 655 -27.63 -1.31 31.95
C ARG A 655 -27.13 0.11 31.73
N GLN A 656 -26.60 0.72 32.80
CA GLN A 656 -25.84 1.95 32.65
C GLN A 656 -24.57 1.65 31.86
N LYS A 657 -24.29 2.48 30.85
CA LYS A 657 -23.12 2.29 30.00
C LYS A 657 -21.83 2.44 30.83
N ILE A 658 -21.07 1.34 30.94
CA ILE A 658 -19.68 1.34 31.41
C ILE A 658 -18.87 1.06 30.16
N GLY A 659 -18.42 2.09 29.46
CA GLY A 659 -17.72 1.88 28.19
C GLY A 659 -16.40 1.15 28.45
N ILE A 660 -16.25 -0.10 27.99
CA ILE A 660 -14.94 -0.80 28.00
C ILE A 660 -13.86 0.06 27.33
N HIS A 661 -14.27 0.85 26.32
CA HIS A 661 -13.41 1.77 25.59
C HIS A 661 -13.22 3.14 26.25
N LEU A 662 -14.09 3.57 27.18
CA LEU A 662 -14.16 4.96 27.64
C LEU A 662 -13.92 5.06 29.15
N GLY A 663 -13.05 6.00 29.54
CA GLY A 663 -12.75 6.31 30.95
C GLY A 663 -11.37 5.82 31.40
N GLY A 664 -10.87 6.41 32.50
CA GLY A 664 -9.49 6.22 32.96
C GLY A 664 -9.11 4.80 33.39
N GLY A 665 -10.09 3.90 33.60
CA GLY A 665 -9.86 2.49 33.92
C GLY A 665 -10.15 1.51 32.78
N GLY A 666 -10.59 1.97 31.61
CA GLY A 666 -10.87 1.11 30.44
C GLY A 666 -9.73 1.09 29.43
N LEU A 667 -9.98 0.56 28.23
CA LEU A 667 -8.99 0.45 27.15
C LEU A 667 -8.27 1.78 26.85
N GLN A 668 -9.01 2.89 26.73
CA GLN A 668 -8.42 4.20 26.43
C GLN A 668 -7.50 4.68 27.57
N GLY A 669 -7.91 4.48 28.84
CA GLY A 669 -7.10 4.80 30.01
C GLY A 669 -5.82 3.95 30.06
N GLY A 670 -5.96 2.65 29.86
CA GLY A 670 -4.82 1.72 29.82
C GLY A 670 -3.83 2.01 28.69
N LEU A 671 -4.33 2.38 27.50
CA LEU A 671 -3.49 2.86 26.40
C LEU A 671 -2.83 4.21 26.74
N ASP A 672 -3.58 5.15 27.32
CA ASP A 672 -3.03 6.44 27.74
C ASP A 672 -1.89 6.24 28.78
N ASP A 673 -2.06 5.34 29.75
CA ASP A 673 -1.00 5.00 30.72
C ASP A 673 0.23 4.40 30.05
N THR A 674 0.03 3.47 29.11
CA THR A 674 1.10 2.82 28.34
C THR A 674 1.95 3.84 27.58
N PHE A 675 1.30 4.77 26.87
CA PHE A 675 1.97 5.72 25.99
C PHE A 675 2.44 6.98 26.72
N GLY A 676 2.14 7.16 28.02
CA GLY A 676 2.47 8.38 28.78
C GLY A 676 1.51 9.55 28.53
N GLY A 677 0.31 9.26 28.05
CA GLY A 677 -0.81 10.19 27.87
C GLY A 677 -1.12 10.54 26.42
N ARG A 678 -2.13 11.39 26.25
CA ARG A 678 -2.75 11.73 24.97
C ARG A 678 -1.76 12.23 23.91
N THR A 679 -0.86 13.14 24.28
CA THR A 679 0.11 13.75 23.35
C THR A 679 1.11 12.72 22.83
N SER A 680 1.66 11.90 23.73
CA SER A 680 2.63 10.86 23.38
C SER A 680 2.00 9.75 22.54
N LYS A 681 0.72 9.42 22.76
CA LYS A 681 -0.03 8.48 21.90
C LYS A 681 -0.19 9.02 20.47
N ILE A 682 -0.49 10.31 20.29
CA ILE A 682 -0.57 10.95 18.96
C ILE A 682 0.77 10.86 18.23
N GLU A 683 1.86 11.16 18.93
CA GLU A 683 3.21 11.06 18.36
C GLU A 683 3.57 9.61 18.01
N ALA A 684 3.24 8.66 18.88
CA ALA A 684 3.50 7.24 18.69
C ALA A 684 2.72 6.68 17.50
N TYR A 685 1.40 6.86 17.46
CA TYR A 685 0.56 6.41 16.34
C TYR A 685 0.99 7.09 15.04
N GLY A 686 1.30 8.39 15.10
CA GLY A 686 1.80 9.12 13.94
C GLY A 686 3.14 8.59 13.42
N LYS A 687 4.05 8.22 14.33
CA LYS A 687 5.32 7.58 13.97
C LYS A 687 5.10 6.19 13.37
N ILE A 688 4.25 5.36 13.98
CA ILE A 688 3.89 4.02 13.49
C ILE A 688 3.33 4.12 12.07
N PHE A 689 2.40 5.03 11.79
CA PHE A 689 1.85 5.22 10.45
C PHE A 689 2.93 5.58 9.43
N ARG A 690 3.84 6.52 9.75
CA ARG A 690 4.95 6.89 8.87
C ARG A 690 5.91 5.71 8.64
N ASP A 691 6.19 4.92 9.67
CA ASP A 691 7.08 3.76 9.59
C ASP A 691 6.47 2.64 8.74
N ILE A 692 5.19 2.29 8.96
CA ILE A 692 4.40 1.36 8.13
C ILE A 692 4.43 1.83 6.68
N THR A 693 4.13 3.11 6.45
CA THR A 693 4.11 3.72 5.12
C THR A 693 5.47 3.58 4.45
N ALA A 694 6.54 4.08 5.08
CA ALA A 694 7.89 4.06 4.52
C ALA A 694 8.41 2.66 4.20
N ARG A 695 8.01 1.64 4.97
CA ARG A 695 8.39 0.24 4.72
C ARG A 695 7.59 -0.38 3.58
N LEU A 696 6.27 -0.18 3.54
CA LEU A 696 5.43 -0.64 2.43
C LEU A 696 5.75 0.08 1.10
N LEU A 697 6.36 1.26 1.13
CA LEU A 697 6.93 1.91 -0.07
C LEU A 697 8.19 1.20 -0.59
N LYS A 698 8.98 0.58 0.29
CA LYS A 698 10.19 -0.17 -0.07
C LYS A 698 9.88 -1.59 -0.47
N ASP A 699 8.94 -2.22 0.24
CA ASP A 699 8.44 -3.54 -0.04
C ASP A 699 6.91 -3.55 0.11
N PRO A 700 6.16 -3.40 -1.00
CA PRO A 700 4.69 -3.46 -1.00
C PRO A 700 4.11 -4.79 -0.49
N PHE A 701 4.97 -5.77 -0.21
CA PHE A 701 4.62 -7.12 0.23
C PHE A 701 5.09 -7.44 1.65
N ALA A 702 5.63 -6.46 2.39
CA ALA A 702 6.07 -6.66 3.76
C ALA A 702 4.89 -7.09 4.68
N ASP A 703 5.15 -8.06 5.55
CA ASP A 703 4.17 -8.53 6.53
C ASP A 703 3.83 -7.40 7.52
N ILE A 704 2.55 -7.27 7.86
CA ILE A 704 2.10 -6.26 8.82
C ILE A 704 2.60 -6.57 10.25
N ASP A 705 2.90 -7.83 10.54
CA ASP A 705 3.44 -8.27 11.83
C ASP A 705 4.87 -7.75 12.06
N ASP A 706 5.63 -7.49 10.98
CA ASP A 706 6.93 -6.82 11.04
C ASP A 706 6.82 -5.30 11.32
N LEU A 707 5.60 -4.76 11.31
CA LEU A 707 5.29 -3.34 11.47
C LEU A 707 4.67 -2.99 12.83
N ALA A 708 4.40 -3.99 13.68
CA ALA A 708 3.95 -3.77 15.05
C ALA A 708 4.96 -2.94 15.85
N PRO A 709 4.52 -1.90 16.57
CA PRO A 709 5.41 -1.18 17.47
C PRO A 709 5.96 -2.16 18.50
N LYS A 710 7.28 -2.38 18.46
CA LYS A 710 8.01 -2.95 19.60
C LYS A 710 8.01 -1.87 20.68
N LEU A 711 6.99 -1.86 21.52
CA LEU A 711 6.87 -0.91 22.61
C LEU A 711 8.05 -1.13 23.56
N SER A 712 8.92 -0.14 23.66
CA SER A 712 9.85 -0.04 24.77
C SER A 712 9.03 0.23 26.02
N ASN A 713 8.90 -0.77 26.90
CA ASN A 713 8.16 -0.71 28.16
C ASN A 713 8.27 0.67 28.87
N THR A 714 7.19 1.44 28.84
CA THR A 714 6.96 2.58 29.72
C THR A 714 5.76 2.28 30.61
N ASN A 715 6.07 1.97 31.88
CA ASN A 715 5.24 2.00 33.10
C ASN A 715 3.97 1.12 33.16
N GLY A 716 4.01 0.10 34.03
CA GLY A 716 2.88 -0.77 34.36
C GLY A 716 2.11 -0.37 35.61
N SER A 717 0.94 -1.00 35.79
CA SER A 717 0.43 -1.40 37.10
C SER A 717 -0.67 -2.47 36.92
N ALA A 718 -0.53 -3.63 37.58
CA ALA A 718 -1.55 -4.30 38.38
C ALA A 718 -1.13 -5.74 38.71
N LEU A 719 -0.90 -5.99 39.99
CA LEU A 719 -0.87 -7.32 40.61
C LEU A 719 -2.23 -8.02 40.42
N THR A 720 -2.25 -9.28 39.98
CA THR A 720 -3.11 -10.31 40.60
C THR A 720 -2.56 -11.73 40.41
N ASN A 721 -2.70 -12.52 41.47
CA ASN A 721 -2.37 -13.93 41.59
C ASN A 721 -3.24 -14.82 40.69
N GLY A 722 -2.64 -15.86 40.10
CA GLY A 722 -3.37 -17.02 39.59
C GLY A 722 -2.82 -17.56 38.27
N GLY A 723 -1.95 -18.58 38.36
CA GLY A 723 -1.25 -19.27 37.28
C GLY A 723 -1.84 -19.21 35.86
N SER A 724 -1.17 -18.47 34.98
CA SER A 724 -1.02 -18.77 33.55
C SER A 724 0.27 -18.09 33.03
N ALA A 725 0.81 -18.60 31.93
CA ALA A 725 2.19 -18.47 31.43
C ALA A 725 3.01 -17.22 31.84
N ARG A 726 4.18 -17.44 32.47
CA ARG A 726 5.17 -16.39 32.72
C ARG A 726 5.80 -15.95 31.40
N GLU A 727 5.61 -14.69 31.02
CA GLU A 727 6.28 -14.05 29.90
C GLU A 727 7.80 -13.99 30.15
N THR A 728 8.59 -14.40 29.16
CA THR A 728 10.04 -14.55 29.31
C THR A 728 10.83 -13.46 28.56
N LEU A 729 11.97 -13.05 29.09
CA LEU A 729 12.80 -11.97 28.51
C LEU A 729 13.39 -12.28 27.13
N THR A 730 13.40 -13.56 26.72
CA THR A 730 13.78 -13.98 25.36
C THR A 730 12.84 -15.05 24.82
N PRO A 731 12.79 -15.26 23.49
CA PRO A 731 12.07 -16.38 22.87
C PRO A 731 12.58 -17.78 23.24
N SER A 732 13.79 -17.90 23.80
CA SER A 732 14.33 -19.17 24.30
C SER A 732 13.64 -19.66 25.58
N GLY A 733 12.93 -18.76 26.28
CA GLY A 733 12.39 -19.01 27.61
C GLY A 733 13.22 -18.40 28.75
N LEU A 734 14.35 -17.76 28.43
CA LEU A 734 15.20 -17.10 29.43
C LEU A 734 14.54 -15.84 29.99
N GLY A 735 14.58 -15.73 31.32
CA GLY A 735 14.33 -14.51 32.07
C GLY A 735 12.87 -14.29 32.43
N ILE A 736 12.59 -13.69 33.58
CA ILE A 736 11.27 -13.16 33.94
C ILE A 736 11.42 -11.75 34.54
N VAL A 737 10.36 -10.96 34.49
CA VAL A 737 10.33 -9.58 35.01
C VAL A 737 9.43 -9.50 36.24
N LEU A 738 9.90 -8.81 37.27
CA LEU A 738 9.12 -8.39 38.43
C LEU A 738 9.14 -6.86 38.49
N ASP A 739 7.99 -6.22 38.32
CA ASP A 739 7.88 -4.78 38.53
C ASP A 739 7.49 -4.50 39.99
N ARG A 740 8.30 -3.74 40.73
CA ARG A 740 8.06 -3.46 42.15
C ARG A 740 8.19 -1.96 42.43
N ALA A 741 7.11 -1.22 42.19
CA ALA A 741 7.01 0.19 42.58
C ALA A 741 6.93 0.33 44.12
N GLY A 742 8.05 0.71 44.75
CA GLY A 742 8.01 1.42 46.04
C GLY A 742 7.84 0.64 47.34
N ASP A 743 7.97 -0.69 47.38
CA ASP A 743 7.93 -1.45 48.64
C ASP A 743 9.21 -2.27 48.88
N SER A 744 10.12 -1.76 49.72
CA SER A 744 11.31 -2.47 50.21
C SER A 744 11.08 -3.14 51.57
N SER A 745 9.85 -3.12 52.12
CA SER A 745 9.60 -3.48 53.53
C SER A 745 9.76 -4.97 53.87
N ASN A 746 9.72 -5.86 52.87
CA ASN A 746 9.95 -7.31 53.04
C ASN A 746 11.03 -7.84 52.08
N LEU A 747 12.31 -7.61 52.42
CA LEU A 747 13.47 -8.10 51.66
C LEU A 747 13.65 -9.62 51.74
N THR A 748 13.18 -10.26 52.82
CA THR A 748 13.29 -11.72 52.99
C THR A 748 12.44 -12.46 51.96
N GLU A 749 11.17 -12.08 51.81
CA GLU A 749 10.29 -12.66 50.80
C GLU A 749 10.80 -12.38 49.37
N LEU A 750 11.24 -11.15 49.11
CA LEU A 750 11.83 -10.79 47.81
C LEU A 750 13.06 -11.63 47.47
N SER A 751 13.95 -11.86 48.44
CA SER A 751 15.16 -12.67 48.22
C SER A 751 14.84 -14.12 47.81
N LYS A 752 13.76 -14.69 48.36
CA LYS A 752 13.28 -16.02 48.00
C LYS A 752 12.71 -16.04 46.58
N THR A 753 11.86 -15.07 46.24
CA THR A 753 11.28 -14.94 44.90
C THR A 753 12.36 -14.74 43.83
N ILE A 754 13.38 -13.92 44.11
CA ILE A 754 14.51 -13.70 43.20
C ILE A 754 15.29 -14.99 43.00
N ARG A 755 15.64 -15.72 44.07
CA ARG A 755 16.36 -17.00 43.97
C ARG A 755 15.57 -18.02 43.14
N GLU A 756 14.28 -18.19 43.43
CA GLU A 756 13.43 -19.15 42.73
C GLU A 756 13.23 -18.77 41.26
N GLY A 757 13.02 -17.47 40.97
CA GLY A 757 12.92 -16.97 39.61
C GLY A 757 14.20 -17.20 38.82
N ALA A 758 15.35 -16.74 39.32
CA ALA A 758 16.64 -16.95 38.66
C ALA A 758 16.95 -18.43 38.41
N SER A 759 16.60 -19.31 39.35
CA SER A 759 16.83 -20.76 39.20
C SER A 759 15.89 -21.44 38.20
N THR A 760 14.69 -20.89 37.99
CA THR A 760 13.67 -21.51 37.12
C THR A 760 13.66 -20.93 35.70
N SER A 761 14.01 -19.66 35.55
CA SER A 761 14.05 -18.97 34.25
C SER A 761 15.46 -18.55 33.84
N GLY A 762 16.51 -18.94 34.55
CA GLY A 762 17.92 -18.57 34.29
C GLY A 762 18.27 -17.10 34.57
N LEU A 763 17.28 -16.21 34.57
CA LEU A 763 17.41 -14.77 34.78
C LEU A 763 16.15 -14.22 35.45
N ILE A 764 16.31 -13.23 36.33
CA ILE A 764 15.23 -12.41 36.85
C ILE A 764 15.63 -10.94 36.84
N LEU A 765 14.76 -10.10 36.33
CA LEU A 765 14.86 -8.65 36.37
C LEU A 765 13.81 -8.10 37.32
N VAL A 766 14.23 -7.36 38.33
CA VAL A 766 13.35 -6.57 39.19
C VAL A 766 13.52 -5.10 38.82
N ARG A 767 12.44 -4.46 38.38
CA ARG A 767 12.45 -3.04 38.00
C ARG A 767 12.04 -2.15 39.17
N ASN A 768 12.53 -0.90 39.14
CA ASN A 768 12.11 0.16 40.03
C ASN A 768 12.32 -0.13 41.53
N LEU A 769 13.35 -0.91 41.88
CA LEU A 769 13.61 -1.33 43.25
C LEU A 769 14.53 -0.32 43.97
N PRO A 770 14.03 0.51 44.91
CA PRO A 770 14.89 1.41 45.65
C PRO A 770 15.69 0.63 46.70
N LEU A 771 17.00 0.48 46.49
CA LEU A 771 17.91 -0.13 47.47
C LEU A 771 18.99 0.85 47.93
N ALA A 772 19.13 0.99 49.24
CA ALA A 772 20.37 1.46 49.84
C ALA A 772 21.42 0.33 49.86
N GLU A 773 22.69 0.67 50.10
CA GLU A 773 23.78 -0.32 50.12
C GLU A 773 23.58 -1.47 51.13
N ASP A 774 23.03 -1.17 52.31
CA ASP A 774 22.80 -2.19 53.34
C ASP A 774 21.57 -3.07 53.03
N ASP A 775 20.57 -2.52 52.34
CA ASP A 775 19.43 -3.28 51.83
C ASP A 775 19.87 -4.24 50.70
N PHE A 776 20.77 -3.77 49.81
CA PHE A 776 21.38 -4.61 48.79
C PHE A 776 22.14 -5.79 49.40
N LYS A 777 23.01 -5.56 50.39
CA LYS A 777 23.73 -6.63 51.10
C LYS A 777 22.76 -7.62 51.75
N THR A 778 21.69 -7.12 52.37
CA THR A 778 20.66 -7.95 53.00
C THR A 778 19.95 -8.82 51.98
N LEU A 779 19.61 -8.25 50.82
CA LEU A 779 18.96 -8.97 49.73
C LEU A 779 19.89 -10.04 49.13
N VAL A 780 21.16 -9.71 48.87
CA VAL A 780 22.18 -10.66 48.37
C VAL A 780 22.36 -11.84 49.32
N ARG A 781 22.51 -11.58 50.62
CA ARG A 781 22.64 -12.63 51.65
C ARG A 781 21.36 -13.48 51.81
N GLY A 782 20.19 -12.92 51.49
CA GLY A 782 18.93 -13.66 51.47
C GLY A 782 18.80 -14.60 50.25
N ILE A 783 19.38 -14.20 49.11
CA ILE A 783 19.39 -15.00 47.87
C ILE A 783 20.31 -16.22 48.04
N GLY A 784 21.50 -16.05 48.61
CA GLY A 784 22.42 -17.16 48.84
C GLY A 784 23.60 -16.83 49.73
N ASN A 785 24.50 -17.79 49.90
CA ASN A 785 25.72 -17.63 50.69
C ASN A 785 26.77 -16.84 49.89
N PRO A 786 27.19 -15.64 50.32
CA PRO A 786 28.21 -14.87 49.61
C PRO A 786 29.51 -15.66 49.45
N VAL A 787 30.06 -15.65 48.24
CA VAL A 787 31.32 -16.31 47.88
C VAL A 787 32.51 -15.62 48.57
N VAL A 788 33.43 -16.35 49.19
CA VAL A 788 34.62 -15.72 49.80
C VAL A 788 35.68 -15.48 48.72
N HIS A 789 35.89 -14.22 48.34
CA HIS A 789 36.93 -13.86 47.37
C HIS A 789 38.32 -13.79 48.01
N LYS A 790 39.35 -14.20 47.26
CA LYS A 790 40.77 -14.10 47.62
C LYS A 790 41.31 -12.65 47.65
N PHE A 791 40.55 -11.67 47.17
CA PHE A 791 40.99 -10.27 47.10
C PHE A 791 40.86 -9.62 48.47
N LYS A 792 42.01 -9.21 49.03
CA LYS A 792 42.13 -8.62 50.37
C LYS A 792 41.14 -7.44 50.53
N THR A 793 40.30 -7.56 51.56
CA THR A 793 39.29 -6.61 52.10
C THR A 793 38.00 -6.41 51.27
N GLY A 794 36.97 -7.22 51.53
CA GLY A 794 35.57 -6.99 51.13
C GLY A 794 34.76 -8.28 50.97
N GLY A 795 33.52 -8.32 51.47
CA GLY A 795 32.59 -9.43 51.19
C GLY A 795 32.07 -9.38 49.75
N SER A 796 31.76 -10.52 49.14
CA SER A 796 31.13 -10.62 47.80
C SER A 796 29.65 -10.22 47.77
N ASP A 797 29.13 -9.74 48.90
CA ASP A 797 27.79 -9.22 49.06
C ASP A 797 27.63 -7.77 48.62
N LEU A 798 28.74 -7.05 48.41
CA LEU A 798 28.75 -5.74 47.75
C LEU A 798 30.12 -5.42 47.13
N MET A 799 30.18 -5.44 45.81
CA MET A 799 31.27 -4.85 45.02
C MET A 799 30.72 -3.72 44.16
N LYS A 800 31.29 -2.52 44.24
CA LYS A 800 30.87 -1.39 43.38
C LYS A 800 31.63 -1.43 42.05
N LEU A 801 30.93 -1.74 40.98
CA LEU A 801 31.42 -1.67 39.60
C LEU A 801 31.24 -0.24 39.07
N GLY A 802 32.21 0.62 39.35
CA GLY A 802 32.26 1.98 38.82
C GLY A 802 33.01 2.03 37.48
N ALA A 803 32.46 2.72 36.49
CA ALA A 803 33.11 2.96 35.22
C ALA A 803 34.28 3.96 35.33
N THR A 804 35.46 3.52 35.78
CA THR A 804 36.65 4.38 35.98
C THR A 804 37.43 4.68 34.69
N ARG A 805 38.17 5.80 34.65
CA ARG A 805 39.05 6.18 33.52
C ARG A 805 40.45 5.55 33.59
N GLU A 806 40.67 4.63 34.53
CA GLU A 806 41.98 4.01 34.74
C GLU A 806 42.29 3.01 33.63
N LYS A 807 43.35 3.26 32.86
CA LYS A 807 43.71 2.49 31.65
C LYS A 807 43.98 0.99 31.90
N GLY A 808 44.27 0.59 33.14
CA GLY A 808 44.64 -0.78 33.49
C GLY A 808 43.48 -1.68 33.95
N ASN A 809 42.27 -1.15 34.14
CA ASN A 809 41.15 -1.89 34.71
C ASN A 809 40.07 -2.11 33.65
N VAL A 810 40.24 -3.15 32.82
CA VAL A 810 39.39 -3.40 31.65
C VAL A 810 38.11 -4.13 32.05
N VAL A 811 38.20 -5.12 32.94
CA VAL A 811 37.05 -5.88 33.43
C VAL A 811 36.06 -5.00 34.20
N LEU A 812 36.56 -4.11 35.07
CA LEU A 812 35.72 -3.23 35.88
C LEU A 812 35.51 -1.84 35.25
N GLY A 813 36.25 -1.51 34.19
CA GLY A 813 36.26 -0.18 33.57
C GLY A 813 35.21 0.07 32.48
N ARG A 814 35.54 1.03 31.61
CA ARG A 814 34.65 1.61 30.58
C ARG A 814 34.54 0.78 29.29
N GLY A 815 35.51 -0.12 29.05
CA GLY A 815 35.55 -0.94 27.85
C GLY A 815 34.45 -2.00 27.80
N PRO A 816 34.25 -2.61 26.60
CA PRO A 816 33.36 -3.74 26.44
C PRO A 816 33.96 -4.96 27.15
N LEU A 817 33.09 -5.85 27.59
CA LEU A 817 33.47 -7.15 28.12
C LEU A 817 32.83 -8.21 27.22
N PRO A 818 33.62 -8.98 26.44
CA PRO A 818 33.07 -10.00 25.55
C PRO A 818 32.25 -11.05 26.31
N LEU A 819 31.39 -11.79 25.58
CA LEU A 819 30.68 -12.91 26.19
C LEU A 819 31.67 -13.92 26.78
N HIS A 820 31.46 -14.26 28.05
CA HIS A 820 32.32 -15.19 28.76
C HIS A 820 31.54 -15.97 29.80
N THR A 821 32.10 -17.11 30.21
CA THR A 821 31.69 -17.79 31.43
C THR A 821 32.38 -17.17 32.63
N ASP A 822 31.62 -16.76 33.66
CA ASP A 822 32.22 -16.29 34.91
C ASP A 822 33.07 -17.39 35.56
N GLY A 823 34.17 -16.99 36.19
CA GLY A 823 35.08 -17.90 36.88
C GLY A 823 35.94 -18.80 35.98
N ILE A 824 35.94 -18.61 34.65
CA ILE A 824 36.75 -19.42 33.71
C ILE A 824 38.25 -19.41 34.00
N PHE A 825 38.80 -18.29 34.49
CA PHE A 825 40.24 -18.14 34.76
C PHE A 825 40.64 -18.22 36.24
N VAL A 826 39.68 -18.21 37.18
CA VAL A 826 39.94 -18.14 38.63
C VAL A 826 39.59 -19.43 39.39
N GLY A 827 39.06 -20.44 38.69
CA GLY A 827 38.87 -21.80 39.23
C GLY A 827 37.76 -21.95 40.28
N HIS A 828 37.13 -20.87 40.71
CA HIS A 828 35.95 -20.87 41.56
C HIS A 828 34.80 -20.15 40.86
N ARG A 829 33.61 -20.77 40.85
CA ARG A 829 32.43 -20.26 40.14
C ARG A 829 31.29 -20.01 41.12
N PRO A 830 30.73 -18.79 41.16
CA PRO A 830 29.48 -18.56 41.86
C PRO A 830 28.33 -19.25 41.12
N ASP A 831 27.31 -19.64 41.86
CA ASP A 831 26.07 -20.16 41.26
C ASP A 831 25.23 -19.02 40.66
N MET A 832 25.17 -17.88 41.34
CA MET A 832 24.39 -16.72 40.90
C MET A 832 25.19 -15.44 40.92
N VAL A 833 24.98 -14.61 39.91
CA VAL A 833 25.54 -13.26 39.80
C VAL A 833 24.41 -12.25 39.89
N ILE A 834 24.65 -11.20 40.68
CA ILE A 834 23.68 -10.16 40.97
C ILE A 834 24.27 -8.82 40.54
N LEU A 835 23.47 -8.01 39.86
CA LEU A 835 23.81 -6.66 39.42
C LEU A 835 22.66 -5.71 39.73
N TYR A 836 22.95 -4.53 40.28
CA TYR A 836 21.97 -3.51 40.59
C TYR A 836 22.45 -2.13 40.15
N ALA A 837 21.63 -1.38 39.42
CA ALA A 837 21.96 -0.03 38.97
C ALA A 837 21.69 1.00 40.06
N SER A 838 22.75 1.40 40.77
CA SER A 838 22.72 2.52 41.71
C SER A 838 22.76 3.86 40.99
N GLU A 839 23.56 3.97 39.93
CA GLU A 839 23.61 5.15 39.06
C GLU A 839 23.85 4.69 37.62
N PHE A 840 23.07 5.20 36.66
CA PHE A 840 23.27 4.93 35.25
C PHE A 840 22.77 6.09 34.39
N SER A 841 23.60 6.56 33.47
CA SER A 841 23.25 7.57 32.46
C SER A 841 24.19 7.44 31.27
N ASP A 842 23.69 7.01 30.12
CA ASP A 842 24.47 6.92 28.89
C ASP A 842 23.59 6.88 27.62
N GLU A 843 24.23 6.99 26.46
CA GLU A 843 23.59 6.89 25.15
C GLU A 843 23.02 5.47 24.88
N LEU A 844 22.03 5.38 23.97
CA LEU A 844 21.40 4.10 23.61
C LEU A 844 22.43 3.15 22.97
N GLY A 845 22.47 1.88 23.41
CA GLY A 845 23.44 0.88 22.95
C GLY A 845 24.75 0.86 23.73
N SER A 846 24.93 1.76 24.70
CA SER A 846 26.16 1.96 25.44
C SER A 846 26.03 1.56 26.93
N GLY A 847 27.02 0.84 27.45
CA GLY A 847 27.08 0.37 28.84
C GLY A 847 26.07 -0.73 29.20
N GLU A 848 25.48 -1.39 28.20
CA GLU A 848 24.42 -2.40 28.34
C GLU A 848 25.00 -3.76 28.74
N THR A 849 24.24 -4.53 29.51
CA THR A 849 24.62 -5.90 29.91
C THR A 849 23.97 -6.90 28.96
N ILE A 850 24.76 -7.81 28.41
CA ILE A 850 24.29 -8.88 27.53
C ILE A 850 24.23 -10.16 28.34
N ILE A 851 23.12 -10.89 28.27
CA ILE A 851 22.91 -12.18 28.95
C ILE A 851 22.35 -13.17 27.92
N VAL A 852 22.94 -14.35 27.82
CA VAL A 852 22.62 -15.35 26.79
C VAL A 852 22.20 -16.66 27.44
N ASP A 853 21.10 -17.25 26.97
CA ASP A 853 20.67 -18.61 27.32
C ASP A 853 21.59 -19.64 26.66
N GLN A 854 22.66 -20.03 27.36
CA GLN A 854 23.63 -20.96 26.80
C GLN A 854 23.09 -22.38 26.69
N LEU A 855 22.17 -22.79 27.56
CA LEU A 855 21.62 -24.14 27.52
C LEU A 855 20.75 -24.33 26.28
N LYS A 856 19.86 -23.37 26.02
CA LYS A 856 19.03 -23.41 24.82
C LYS A 856 19.86 -23.21 23.56
N ALA A 857 20.81 -22.27 23.56
CA ALA A 857 21.69 -22.05 22.42
C ALA A 857 22.51 -23.30 22.10
N LEU A 858 23.08 -24.00 23.10
CA LEU A 858 23.83 -25.23 22.88
C LEU A 858 22.96 -26.39 22.39
N ALA A 859 21.72 -26.49 22.89
CA ALA A 859 20.78 -27.53 22.48
C ALA A 859 20.33 -27.36 21.02
N GLU A 860 20.17 -26.11 20.56
CA GLU A 860 19.69 -25.76 19.23
C GLU A 860 20.82 -25.38 18.25
N MET A 861 22.08 -25.55 18.68
CA MET A 861 23.27 -25.24 17.89
C MET A 861 23.34 -26.10 16.62
N PRO A 862 23.62 -25.50 15.44
CA PRO A 862 23.86 -26.25 14.21
C PRO A 862 24.89 -27.35 14.43
N SER A 863 24.60 -28.55 13.92
CA SER A 863 25.41 -29.74 14.17
C SER A 863 26.86 -29.60 13.73
N ASP A 864 27.12 -28.81 12.68
CA ASP A 864 28.47 -28.55 12.18
C ASP A 864 29.26 -27.59 13.09
N LEU A 865 28.63 -26.51 13.57
CA LEU A 865 29.25 -25.62 14.57
C LEU A 865 29.52 -26.37 15.89
N ARG A 866 28.56 -27.18 16.34
CA ARG A 866 28.72 -28.01 17.54
C ARG A 866 29.88 -29.00 17.40
N ALA A 867 29.99 -29.66 16.25
CA ALA A 867 31.09 -30.58 15.97
C ALA A 867 32.46 -29.86 15.98
N GLU A 868 32.54 -28.61 15.51
CA GLU A 868 33.77 -27.82 15.60
C GLU A 868 34.16 -27.54 17.07
N LEU A 869 33.20 -27.26 17.96
CA LEU A 869 33.46 -27.07 19.39
C LEU A 869 33.86 -28.36 20.10
N GLU A 870 33.25 -29.50 19.76
CA GLU A 870 33.55 -30.80 20.36
C GLU A 870 34.96 -31.31 20.02
N ASN A 871 35.49 -30.93 18.85
CA ASN A 871 36.77 -31.43 18.34
C ASN A 871 37.95 -30.46 18.49
N LYS A 872 37.72 -29.22 18.96
CA LYS A 872 38.75 -28.18 19.07
C LYS A 872 38.93 -27.74 20.52
N THR A 873 40.11 -27.21 20.83
CA THR A 873 40.44 -26.64 22.14
C THR A 873 40.74 -25.15 21.96
N PHE A 874 40.24 -24.31 22.86
CA PHE A 874 40.60 -22.90 22.87
C PHE A 874 41.81 -22.68 23.76
N GLU A 875 42.74 -21.84 23.34
CA GLU A 875 43.88 -21.42 24.14
C GLU A 875 43.73 -19.95 24.53
N TYR A 876 44.14 -19.64 25.76
CA TYR A 876 44.03 -18.31 26.32
C TYR A 876 45.38 -17.77 26.76
N GLN A 877 45.59 -16.48 26.58
CA GLN A 877 46.73 -15.73 27.09
C GLN A 877 46.21 -14.53 27.88
N ILE A 878 46.46 -14.48 29.19
CA ILE A 878 46.01 -13.37 30.06
C ILE A 878 46.93 -12.15 29.88
N GLN A 879 46.34 -10.96 29.84
CA GLN A 879 47.04 -9.69 29.61
C GLN A 879 46.82 -8.67 30.73
N GLU A 880 45.82 -8.86 31.61
CA GLU A 880 45.50 -7.92 32.69
C GLU A 880 46.32 -8.20 33.97
N GLU A 881 47.14 -7.24 34.38
CA GLU A 881 47.95 -7.30 35.60
C GLU A 881 47.08 -7.07 36.84
N GLY A 882 47.12 -7.99 37.82
CA GLY A 882 46.51 -7.81 39.15
C GLY A 882 45.07 -8.35 39.32
N HIS A 883 44.38 -8.76 38.25
CA HIS A 883 43.03 -9.36 38.34
C HIS A 883 43.04 -10.91 38.33
N TYR A 884 44.03 -11.54 37.69
CA TYR A 884 44.16 -13.00 37.60
C TYR A 884 45.49 -13.49 38.20
N ASP A 885 45.46 -14.66 38.86
CA ASP A 885 46.64 -15.34 39.42
C ASP A 885 47.54 -15.96 38.32
N LEU A 886 47.00 -16.13 37.10
CA LEU A 886 47.70 -16.66 35.92
C LEU A 886 48.30 -15.50 35.11
N GLN A 887 49.63 -15.35 35.13
CA GLN A 887 50.34 -14.24 34.47
C GLN A 887 51.46 -14.74 33.54
N GLY A 888 51.63 -14.09 32.40
CA GLY A 888 52.77 -14.27 31.47
C GLY A 888 52.39 -14.59 30.03
N ASP A 889 53.40 -14.70 29.15
CA ASP A 889 53.25 -14.93 27.70
C ASP A 889 52.76 -16.36 27.32
N THR A 890 52.38 -17.18 28.30
CA THR A 890 52.06 -18.59 28.07
C THR A 890 50.60 -18.78 27.71
N TRP A 891 50.34 -19.46 26.59
CA TRP A 891 49.00 -19.89 26.20
C TRP A 891 48.61 -21.15 26.98
N PHE A 892 47.43 -21.18 27.58
CA PHE A 892 46.91 -22.37 28.26
C PHE A 892 45.58 -22.85 27.65
N PRO A 893 45.40 -24.17 27.50
CA PRO A 893 44.22 -24.74 26.86
C PRO A 893 43.01 -24.81 27.81
N ILE A 894 41.85 -24.45 27.30
CA ILE A 894 40.53 -24.65 27.92
C ILE A 894 39.59 -25.28 26.87
N PRO A 895 38.99 -26.46 27.15
CA PRO A 895 37.96 -27.02 26.29
C PRO A 895 36.73 -26.09 26.22
N PRO A 896 36.19 -25.81 25.02
CA PRO A 896 35.06 -24.89 24.84
C PRO A 896 33.73 -25.47 25.34
N LEU A 897 33.69 -26.77 25.63
CA LEU A 897 32.57 -27.48 26.24
C LEU A 897 33.00 -28.15 27.54
N ARG A 898 32.11 -28.18 28.52
CA ARG A 898 32.33 -28.87 29.79
C ARG A 898 31.09 -29.64 30.22
N THR A 899 31.28 -30.70 31.01
CA THR A 899 30.17 -31.43 31.63
C THR A 899 30.13 -31.13 33.13
N HIS A 900 28.96 -30.78 33.66
CA HIS A 900 28.72 -30.57 35.09
C HIS A 900 27.34 -31.14 35.45
N GLU A 901 27.24 -31.92 36.52
CA GLU A 901 25.99 -32.60 36.93
C GLU A 901 25.25 -33.36 35.80
N GLY A 902 26.01 -33.95 34.87
CA GLY A 902 25.46 -34.70 33.73
C GLY A 902 24.90 -33.84 32.59
N LYS A 903 24.99 -32.50 32.68
CA LYS A 903 24.62 -31.56 31.62
C LYS A 903 25.87 -30.98 30.94
N LEU A 904 25.75 -30.69 29.65
CA LEU A 904 26.81 -30.09 28.83
C LEU A 904 26.64 -28.56 28.80
N TYR A 905 27.73 -27.82 28.98
CA TYR A 905 27.74 -26.35 29.07
C TYR A 905 28.83 -25.75 28.19
N LEU A 906 28.63 -24.49 27.80
CA LEU A 906 29.63 -23.68 27.11
C LEU A 906 30.70 -23.20 28.12
N ASN A 907 31.95 -23.18 27.68
CA ASN A 907 33.10 -22.92 28.54
C ASN A 907 34.20 -22.14 27.82
N PHE A 908 33.95 -20.85 27.57
CA PHE A 908 34.89 -19.98 26.87
C PHE A 908 34.78 -18.53 27.36
N ALA A 909 35.76 -17.72 26.95
CA ALA A 909 35.67 -16.27 26.86
C ALA A 909 35.96 -15.84 25.41
N LEU A 910 35.13 -14.98 24.84
CA LEU A 910 35.29 -14.51 23.46
C LEU A 910 36.35 -13.41 23.34
N GLN A 911 36.70 -13.09 22.09
CA GLN A 911 37.73 -12.10 21.79
C GLN A 911 37.24 -10.66 22.04
N PHE A 912 38.15 -9.79 22.46
CA PHE A 912 37.88 -8.36 22.53
C PHE A 912 37.82 -7.75 21.12
N PRO A 913 37.01 -6.70 20.89
CA PRO A 913 37.02 -5.96 19.65
C PRO A 913 38.40 -5.40 19.30
N GLU A 914 38.72 -5.34 18.01
CA GLU A 914 40.01 -4.83 17.53
C GLU A 914 40.23 -3.37 17.96
N GLY A 915 41.45 -3.05 18.39
CA GLY A 915 41.83 -1.70 18.84
C GLY A 915 41.46 -1.36 20.30
N ILE A 916 40.82 -2.27 21.04
CA ILE A 916 40.50 -2.09 22.46
C ILE A 916 41.53 -2.84 23.34
N PRO A 917 41.98 -2.28 24.48
CA PRO A 917 42.79 -3.03 25.44
C PRO A 917 42.09 -4.32 25.89
N ALA A 918 42.73 -5.46 25.67
CA ALA A 918 42.16 -6.78 25.94
C ALA A 918 42.69 -7.35 27.25
N SER A 919 41.82 -7.86 28.11
CA SER A 919 42.22 -8.58 29.34
C SER A 919 42.77 -9.98 29.08
N TRP A 920 42.37 -10.59 27.96
CA TRP A 920 42.87 -11.87 27.47
C TRP A 920 42.87 -11.90 25.95
N ARG A 921 43.67 -12.80 25.39
CA ARG A 921 43.59 -13.21 23.99
C ARG A 921 43.12 -14.65 23.94
N VAL A 922 42.36 -14.99 22.90
CA VAL A 922 41.85 -16.34 22.65
C VAL A 922 42.22 -16.76 21.24
N ARG A 923 42.55 -18.03 21.07
CA ARG A 923 42.72 -18.67 19.76
C ARG A 923 42.28 -20.12 19.79
N VAL A 924 42.06 -20.69 18.62
CA VAL A 924 41.85 -22.14 18.46
C VAL A 924 43.21 -22.84 18.39
N ALA A 925 43.44 -23.82 19.27
CA ALA A 925 44.68 -24.57 19.34
C ALA A 925 45.02 -25.23 18.00
N GLY A 926 46.21 -24.96 17.47
CA GLY A 926 46.71 -25.54 16.21
C GLY A 926 46.05 -25.03 14.92
N ALA A 927 45.13 -24.05 14.99
CA ALA A 927 44.52 -23.44 13.82
C ALA A 927 45.28 -22.18 13.36
N GLU A 928 45.28 -21.92 12.06
CA GLU A 928 45.75 -20.64 11.51
C GLU A 928 44.84 -19.49 11.96
N LYS A 929 45.40 -18.28 12.13
CA LYS A 929 44.64 -17.12 12.66
C LYS A 929 43.29 -16.89 11.95
N PRO A 930 43.17 -16.90 10.61
CA PRO A 930 41.88 -16.70 9.94
C PRO A 930 40.85 -17.79 10.25
N GLU A 931 41.30 -19.03 10.48
CA GLU A 931 40.42 -20.14 10.83
C GLU A 931 39.93 -20.02 12.28
N SER A 932 40.85 -19.64 13.19
CA SER A 932 40.52 -19.34 14.58
C SER A 932 39.49 -18.21 14.68
N ASP A 933 39.75 -17.08 14.02
CA ASP A 933 38.89 -15.90 14.04
C ASP A 933 37.51 -16.23 13.45
N ARG A 934 37.45 -17.04 12.39
CA ARG A 934 36.19 -17.48 11.77
C ARG A 934 35.33 -18.29 12.72
N LEU A 935 35.90 -19.27 13.43
CA LEU A 935 35.13 -20.10 14.36
C LEU A 935 34.61 -19.26 15.54
N ILE A 936 35.45 -18.39 16.09
CA ILE A 936 35.09 -17.52 17.22
C ILE A 936 33.99 -16.53 16.81
N ALA A 937 34.12 -15.89 15.65
CA ALA A 937 33.10 -14.96 15.14
C ALA A 937 31.77 -15.67 14.84
N ARG A 938 31.81 -16.87 14.26
CA ARG A 938 30.62 -17.68 13.99
C ARG A 938 29.90 -18.09 15.28
N LEU A 939 30.66 -18.45 16.31
CA LEU A 939 30.11 -18.76 17.63
C LEU A 939 29.46 -17.52 18.27
N GLU A 940 30.13 -16.36 18.20
CA GLU A 940 29.60 -15.09 18.70
C GLU A 940 28.30 -14.69 18.01
N GLU A 941 28.28 -14.72 16.67
CA GLU A 941 27.10 -14.39 15.85
C GLU A 941 25.92 -15.30 16.17
N PHE A 942 26.16 -16.60 16.35
CA PHE A 942 25.11 -17.55 16.71
C PHE A 942 24.53 -17.27 18.11
N LEU A 943 25.38 -17.00 19.09
CA LEU A 943 24.95 -16.75 20.47
C LEU A 943 24.19 -15.44 20.60
N LEU A 944 24.58 -14.41 19.85
CA LEU A 944 23.96 -13.07 19.86
C LEU A 944 22.62 -13.00 19.11
N GLN A 945 22.10 -14.12 18.58
CA GLN A 945 20.78 -14.15 17.98
C GLN A 945 19.70 -13.72 18.99
N PRO A 946 18.68 -12.93 18.58
CA PRO A 946 17.62 -12.44 19.47
C PRO A 946 16.86 -13.53 20.22
N ARG A 947 16.89 -14.77 19.71
CA ARG A 947 16.27 -15.94 20.35
C ARG A 947 16.88 -16.25 21.71
N TYR A 948 18.19 -16.16 21.86
CA TYR A 948 18.92 -16.57 23.07
C TYR A 948 19.42 -15.40 23.89
N THR A 949 19.51 -14.21 23.29
CA THR A 949 20.16 -13.04 23.89
C THR A 949 19.15 -12.04 24.44
N TYR A 950 19.31 -11.72 25.72
CA TYR A 950 18.71 -10.57 26.36
C TYR A 950 19.77 -9.47 26.55
N GLN A 951 19.50 -8.29 25.97
CA GLN A 951 20.36 -7.12 26.11
C GLN A 951 19.67 -6.09 27.02
N HIS A 952 20.23 -5.92 28.21
CA HIS A 952 19.66 -5.06 29.23
C HIS A 952 20.26 -3.65 29.19
N ARG A 953 19.39 -2.69 28.89
CA ARG A 953 19.65 -1.28 29.13
C ARG A 953 19.24 -0.91 30.56
N TRP A 954 20.23 -0.50 31.33
CA TRP A 954 20.07 -0.14 32.74
C TRP A 954 19.24 1.13 32.92
N SER A 955 18.29 1.06 33.83
CA SER A 955 17.70 2.22 34.50
C SER A 955 18.06 2.17 36.00
N VAL A 956 18.15 3.33 36.65
CA VAL A 956 18.40 3.39 38.09
C VAL A 956 17.31 2.62 38.84
N GLY A 957 17.70 1.71 39.73
CA GLY A 957 16.78 0.83 40.44
C GLY A 957 16.52 -0.53 39.77
N ASP A 958 17.07 -0.78 38.57
CA ASP A 958 17.04 -2.12 37.98
C ASP A 958 17.97 -3.06 38.76
N PHE A 959 17.44 -4.21 39.16
CA PHE A 959 18.14 -5.30 39.82
C PHE A 959 18.04 -6.57 38.97
N ILE A 960 19.16 -7.16 38.61
CA ILE A 960 19.22 -8.41 37.86
C ILE A 960 19.91 -9.47 38.70
N CYS A 961 19.33 -10.67 38.75
CA CYS A 961 20.01 -11.88 39.21
C CYS A 961 19.92 -12.95 38.12
N PHE A 962 21.05 -13.55 37.76
CA PHE A 962 21.09 -14.63 36.78
C PHE A 962 21.87 -15.82 37.30
N ASP A 963 21.45 -17.00 36.84
CA ASP A 963 22.12 -18.25 37.08
C ASP A 963 23.36 -18.35 36.19
N ASN A 964 24.52 -18.40 36.82
CA ASN A 964 25.81 -18.39 36.13
C ASN A 964 26.11 -19.73 35.43
N SER A 965 25.42 -20.81 35.80
CA SER A 965 25.54 -22.09 35.12
C SER A 965 24.73 -22.12 33.83
N ASP A 966 23.57 -21.45 33.81
CA ASP A 966 22.64 -21.51 32.69
C ASP A 966 22.79 -20.34 31.71
N THR A 967 23.56 -19.31 32.08
CA THR A 967 23.75 -18.11 31.26
C THR A 967 25.21 -17.80 30.94
N LEU A 968 25.45 -17.14 29.81
CA LEU A 968 26.69 -16.40 29.54
C LEU A 968 26.39 -14.92 29.68
N HIS A 969 27.40 -14.11 29.96
CA HIS A 969 27.19 -12.67 30.00
C HIS A 969 28.36 -11.87 29.43
N GLY A 970 28.06 -10.65 29.03
CA GLY A 970 28.98 -9.68 28.46
C GLY A 970 28.46 -8.26 28.67
N ARG A 971 29.17 -7.28 28.11
CA ARG A 971 28.85 -5.87 28.31
C ARG A 971 29.34 -5.02 27.15
N THR A 972 28.54 -4.05 26.72
CA THR A 972 28.99 -3.06 25.72
C THR A 972 29.85 -1.97 26.38
N SER A 973 30.63 -1.27 25.55
CA SER A 973 31.42 -0.10 25.99
C SER A 973 30.50 0.99 26.53
N ILE A 974 30.96 1.76 27.52
CA ILE A 974 30.28 2.99 27.98
C ILE A 974 30.83 4.20 27.20
N GLY A 975 29.98 5.16 26.87
CA GLY A 975 30.31 6.36 26.09
C GLY A 975 31.25 7.28 26.84
N GLU A 976 31.87 8.25 26.18
CA GLU A 976 32.91 9.10 26.81
C GLU A 976 32.41 9.87 28.05
N ASN A 977 31.14 10.26 28.04
CA ASN A 977 30.47 11.00 29.10
C ASN A 977 29.52 10.14 29.96
N GLY A 978 29.39 8.84 29.68
CA GLY A 978 28.48 7.97 30.39
C GLY A 978 28.87 7.72 31.86
N VAL A 979 27.86 7.59 32.72
CA VAL A 979 28.00 7.24 34.14
C VAL A 979 27.40 5.86 34.37
N ARG A 980 28.14 4.97 35.03
CA ARG A 980 27.65 3.66 35.48
C ARG A 980 28.27 3.30 36.82
N VAL A 981 27.40 3.08 37.80
CA VAL A 981 27.73 2.50 39.10
C VAL A 981 26.75 1.34 39.32
N LEU A 982 27.24 0.11 39.13
CA LEU A 982 26.48 -1.09 39.45
C LEU A 982 26.98 -1.69 40.76
N PHE A 983 26.07 -2.05 41.66
CA PHE A 983 26.39 -2.92 42.78
C PHE A 983 26.38 -4.36 42.29
N ARG A 984 27.43 -5.12 42.59
CA ARG A 984 27.57 -6.53 42.23
C ARG A 984 27.59 -7.39 43.48
N GLY A 985 26.80 -8.46 43.44
CA GLY A 985 26.82 -9.55 44.41
C GLY A 985 27.13 -10.88 43.73
N GLN A 986 27.77 -11.81 44.43
CA GLN A 986 27.99 -13.18 43.98
C GLN A 986 27.74 -14.16 45.11
N VAL A 987 26.89 -15.15 44.86
CA VAL A 987 26.47 -16.12 45.88
C VAL A 987 26.53 -17.54 45.35
N ASN A 988 26.80 -18.47 46.26
CA ASN A 988 26.49 -19.88 46.08
C ASN A 988 25.09 -20.14 46.64
N ARG A 989 24.37 -21.07 46.03
CA ARG A 989 23.08 -21.52 46.54
C ARG A 989 23.26 -22.00 47.99
N PRO A 990 22.29 -21.75 48.87
CA PRO A 990 22.33 -22.29 50.23
C PRO A 990 22.49 -23.81 50.14
N THR A 991 23.53 -24.37 50.77
CA THR A 991 23.58 -25.82 51.00
C THR A 991 22.36 -26.16 51.84
N GLU A 992 21.44 -26.97 51.30
CA GLU A 992 20.38 -27.56 52.11
C GLU A 992 21.04 -28.16 53.36
N GLU A 993 20.60 -27.73 54.55
CA GLU A 993 20.62 -28.65 55.67
C GLU A 993 19.86 -29.88 55.19
N VAL A 994 20.59 -30.98 55.03
CA VAL A 994 20.03 -32.32 54.98
C VAL A 994 19.19 -32.48 56.24
N ALA A 995 17.92 -32.12 56.16
CA ALA A 995 16.94 -32.39 57.19
C ALA A 995 16.43 -33.81 56.97
N ALA A 996 16.62 -34.62 58.01
CA ALA A 996 16.23 -36.01 58.17
C ALA A 996 14.74 -36.27 57.95
#